data_AF-A0AAD6LAY0-F1
#
_entry.id   AF-A0AAD6LAY0-F1
#
_cell.length_a   1.000
_cell.length_b   1.000
_cell.length_c   1.000
_cell.angle_alpha   90.00
_cell.angle_beta   90.00
_cell.angle_gamma   90.00
#
_symmetry.space_group_name_H-M   'P 1'
#
loop_
_entity.id
_entity.type
_entity.pdbx_description
1 polymer ?
#
loop_
_entity_poly.entity_id
_entity_poly.type
_entity_poly.pdbx_seq_one_letter_code
_entity_poly.pdbx_strand_id
1 'polypeptide(L)'
;MLRLWRLRRVSKFFSRLEKDRNYNYFVVRCVKLICVTLFVVHMAGCFYYRIAVNYKDPSKTWIGSVWEDFHGESLWIRYVKSLYWSTTTLSTTGYGDLHAVNPQEMIFVMFYMMFNLGLTSYLIGNMTNLVVHATFRTRQFRDTIQAVSSFAQRNRLPIRLQEQMLAHLCLKYRTDSEGLHQQETIGSLPKAIRSSISNYLFYSLVDKVYLFRGASNDLLFQLVTEMKAEYFPPREDVILQNEAPTDLYILVTGAVELIVHRNGIEQVVGEAATGDVIGEIGLLCYRPQLFTVRTKRLSQLLRLNRTAFLNIVQSNVGDGTVIMNNLLQHLKELNDPEMEGILQHTEHMLTQDRMDLPLTLCIAAMRGDDLLLHQLLKQGSDPNETDENGRTALHIAASNGNEHCVVLLLEYGVDPNIKDSEGNVPLWEALQGNHKSVFKLLSDNGATITSGDVGQFAYTAAEQNNLDLLKEIVKYGGDVTLRARCGTTAIHTAISEGNTEMVKFILDQGADVDKPDLHGWTPRALADHQGQEEIQALFENRMQTNKKTVSTIPKHPGVPFGRKPMARYNSEPTIPPFSTSFRHDVMPPVPEVSWPDRPRRRRADNFHNSLVGMMSVASTGENDIISSPARFTGFASLNCRARVTLSCPDKGEVAGKIVALPHSLQELLDIGSKKFGCNASKILTKEGAEIEDIEVLRDGDHLVLVSDAGTQS
;
A
#
# COMPACT_ATOMS: atom_id res chain seq x y z
N MET A 1 0.91 -28.81 56.60
CA MET A 1 1.81 -28.24 55.57
C MET A 1 1.61 -28.80 54.16
N LEU A 2 1.33 -30.11 53.96
CA LEU A 2 1.12 -30.69 52.61
C LEU A 2 0.00 -30.04 51.76
N ARG A 3 -0.96 -29.36 52.38
CA ARG A 3 -1.99 -28.56 51.68
C ARG A 3 -1.38 -27.45 50.81
N LEU A 4 -0.16 -26.97 51.12
CA LEU A 4 0.56 -25.98 50.33
C LEU A 4 0.94 -26.47 48.94
N TRP A 5 0.94 -27.77 48.67
CA TRP A 5 1.12 -28.31 47.31
C TRP A 5 0.08 -27.77 46.32
N ARG A 6 -1.12 -27.41 46.81
CA ARG A 6 -2.19 -26.81 46.00
C ARG A 6 -1.82 -25.44 45.42
N LEU A 7 -0.84 -24.73 46.00
CA LEU A 7 -0.39 -23.41 45.54
C LEU A 7 0.20 -23.43 44.11
N ARG A 8 0.59 -24.62 43.60
CA ARG A 8 1.02 -24.79 42.19
C ARG A 8 -0.03 -24.30 41.20
N ARG A 9 -1.32 -24.36 41.55
CA ARG A 9 -2.42 -23.82 40.70
C ARG A 9 -2.31 -22.31 40.52
N VAL A 10 -1.97 -21.57 41.59
CA VAL A 10 -1.79 -20.12 41.56
C VAL A 10 -0.57 -19.75 40.72
N SER A 11 0.54 -20.49 40.86
CA SER A 11 1.72 -20.29 40.01
C SER A 11 1.41 -20.52 38.52
N LYS A 12 0.67 -21.59 38.19
CA LYS A 12 0.22 -21.86 36.81
C LYS A 12 -0.74 -20.79 36.29
N PHE A 13 -1.57 -20.21 37.15
CA PHE A 13 -2.47 -19.11 36.81
C PHE A 13 -1.69 -17.84 36.42
N PHE A 14 -0.73 -17.40 37.23
CA PHE A 14 0.11 -16.25 36.87
C PHE A 14 0.92 -16.49 35.58
N SER A 15 1.43 -17.70 35.37
CA SER A 15 2.12 -18.04 34.12
C SER A 15 1.22 -17.98 32.88
N ARG A 16 -0.09 -18.21 33.03
CA ARG A 16 -1.06 -18.02 31.94
C ARG A 16 -1.35 -16.54 31.71
N LEU A 17 -1.59 -15.77 32.79
CA LEU A 17 -1.84 -14.34 32.69
C LEU A 17 -0.65 -13.57 32.08
N GLU A 18 0.58 -13.96 32.39
CA GLU A 18 1.78 -13.36 31.81
C GLU A 18 1.89 -13.56 30.28
N LYS A 19 1.25 -14.60 29.73
CA LYS A 19 1.23 -14.90 28.29
C LYS A 19 0.01 -14.37 27.56
N ASP A 20 -1.01 -13.96 28.30
CA ASP A 20 -2.27 -13.48 27.74
C ASP A 20 -2.09 -12.02 27.29
N ARG A 21 -2.41 -11.73 26.04
CA ARG A 21 -2.27 -10.40 25.42
C ARG A 21 -3.19 -9.36 26.07
N ASN A 22 -4.29 -9.79 26.69
CA ASN A 22 -5.29 -8.89 27.25
C ASN A 22 -4.86 -8.27 28.59
N TYR A 23 -3.78 -8.78 29.20
CA TYR A 23 -3.31 -8.30 30.49
C TYR A 23 -1.96 -7.60 30.36
N ASN A 24 -1.78 -6.51 31.11
CA ASN A 24 -0.50 -5.82 31.17
C ASN A 24 0.52 -6.69 31.93
N TYR A 25 1.55 -7.13 31.21
CA TYR A 25 2.67 -7.90 31.75
C TYR A 25 3.28 -7.29 33.01
N PHE A 26 3.45 -5.96 33.03
CA PHE A 26 4.06 -5.24 34.14
C PHE A 26 3.26 -5.41 35.44
N VAL A 27 1.95 -5.21 35.36
CA VAL A 27 1.05 -5.29 36.52
C VAL A 27 0.99 -6.72 37.04
N VAL A 28 0.83 -7.71 36.15
CA VAL A 28 0.75 -9.13 36.53
C VAL A 28 2.00 -9.57 37.29
N ARG A 29 3.20 -9.17 36.81
CA ARG A 29 4.47 -9.53 37.47
C ARG A 29 4.64 -8.84 38.82
N CYS A 30 4.26 -7.57 38.96
CA CYS A 30 4.27 -6.86 40.24
C CYS A 30 3.31 -7.51 41.25
N VAL A 31 2.07 -7.81 40.85
CA VAL A 31 1.07 -8.46 41.71
C VAL A 31 1.59 -9.81 42.18
N LYS A 32 2.19 -10.63 41.31
CA LYS A 32 2.81 -11.91 41.68
C LYS A 32 3.88 -11.75 42.74
N LEU A 33 4.77 -10.77 42.61
CA LEU A 33 5.83 -10.50 43.59
C LEU A 33 5.26 -10.06 44.95
N ILE A 34 4.26 -9.18 44.93
CA ILE A 34 3.55 -8.73 46.14
C ILE A 34 2.85 -9.92 46.83
N CYS A 35 2.18 -10.79 46.08
CA CYS A 35 1.55 -11.97 46.65
C CYS A 35 2.56 -12.92 47.31
N VAL A 36 3.74 -13.10 46.72
CA VAL A 36 4.81 -13.93 47.29
C VAL A 36 5.36 -13.31 48.58
N THR A 37 5.61 -12.00 48.62
CA THR A 37 6.12 -11.34 49.83
C THR A 37 5.11 -11.37 50.96
N LEU A 38 3.85 -11.03 50.70
CA LEU A 38 2.79 -11.10 51.70
C LEU A 38 2.63 -12.52 52.26
N PHE A 39 2.72 -13.55 51.41
CA PHE A 39 2.66 -14.93 51.85
C PHE A 39 3.83 -15.32 52.76
N VAL A 40 5.05 -14.87 52.43
CA VAL A 40 6.24 -15.11 53.26
C VAL A 40 6.11 -14.43 54.63
N VAL A 41 5.74 -13.15 54.66
CA VAL A 41 5.58 -12.39 55.92
C VAL A 41 4.51 -13.04 56.81
N HIS A 42 3.37 -13.42 56.22
CA HIS A 42 2.31 -14.11 56.95
C HIS A 42 2.79 -15.44 57.56
N MET A 43 3.46 -16.27 56.77
CA MET A 43 3.94 -17.58 57.23
C MET A 43 4.98 -17.42 58.35
N ALA A 44 5.94 -16.53 58.19
CA ALA A 44 6.97 -16.29 59.20
C ALA A 44 6.40 -15.70 60.50
N GLY A 45 5.51 -14.71 60.43
CA GLY A 45 4.79 -14.19 61.60
C GLY A 45 4.04 -15.28 62.38
N CYS A 46 3.32 -16.17 61.68
CA CYS A 46 2.63 -17.29 62.33
C CYS A 46 3.60 -18.30 62.96
N PHE A 47 4.75 -18.56 62.35
CA PHE A 47 5.79 -19.42 62.93
C PHE A 47 6.42 -18.80 64.17
N TYR A 48 6.71 -17.50 64.15
CA TYR A 48 7.21 -16.76 65.31
C TYR A 48 6.28 -16.86 66.51
N TYR A 49 4.98 -16.66 66.30
CA TYR A 49 3.99 -16.81 67.36
C TYR A 49 3.88 -18.26 67.85
N ARG A 50 3.91 -19.24 66.94
CA ARG A 50 3.85 -20.67 67.30
C ARG A 50 5.05 -21.12 68.14
N ILE A 51 6.25 -20.63 67.85
CA ILE A 51 7.45 -20.96 68.63
C ILE A 51 7.34 -20.38 70.04
N ALA A 52 6.87 -19.13 70.17
CA ALA A 52 6.69 -18.49 71.47
C ALA A 52 5.64 -19.21 72.35
N VAL A 53 4.48 -19.57 71.79
CA VAL A 53 3.40 -20.24 72.55
C VAL A 53 3.79 -21.64 73.03
N ASN A 54 4.61 -22.36 72.26
CA ASN A 54 5.00 -23.74 72.59
C ASN A 54 6.20 -23.81 73.55
N TYR A 55 6.77 -22.68 73.95
CA TYR A 55 7.91 -22.63 74.85
C TYR A 55 7.47 -22.76 76.32
N LYS A 56 8.30 -23.40 77.16
CA LYS A 56 7.92 -23.74 78.55
C LYS A 56 7.80 -22.52 79.47
N ASP A 57 8.64 -21.50 79.27
CA ASP A 57 8.64 -20.26 80.07
C ASP A 57 8.09 -19.09 79.22
N PRO A 58 6.83 -18.65 79.39
CA PRO A 58 6.24 -17.60 78.56
C PRO A 58 7.00 -16.27 78.59
N SER A 59 7.58 -15.92 79.74
CA SER A 59 8.33 -14.67 79.96
C SER A 59 9.65 -14.60 79.20
N LYS A 60 10.22 -15.73 78.76
CA LYS A 60 11.49 -15.78 78.03
C LYS A 60 11.31 -15.82 76.51
N THR A 61 10.18 -15.36 75.98
CA THR A 61 9.92 -15.34 74.53
C THR A 61 10.03 -13.92 73.98
N TRP A 62 10.15 -13.77 72.65
CA TRP A 62 10.19 -12.45 72.00
C TRP A 62 8.98 -11.56 72.31
N ILE A 63 7.80 -12.15 72.57
CA ILE A 63 6.57 -11.42 72.90
C ILE A 63 6.37 -11.30 74.42
N GLY A 64 6.74 -12.35 75.17
CA GLY A 64 6.57 -12.39 76.62
C GLY A 64 7.57 -11.54 77.41
N SER A 65 8.71 -11.18 76.79
CA SER A 65 9.68 -10.26 77.39
C SER A 65 9.18 -8.81 77.43
N VAL A 66 8.31 -8.44 76.49
CA VAL A 66 7.73 -7.10 76.38
C VAL A 66 6.34 -7.06 77.02
N TRP A 67 5.59 -8.16 76.96
CA TRP A 67 4.24 -8.26 77.50
C TRP A 67 4.04 -9.55 78.29
N GLU A 68 3.91 -9.40 79.62
CA GLU A 68 3.82 -10.53 80.55
C GLU A 68 2.56 -11.40 80.32
N ASP A 69 1.40 -10.80 80.02
CA ASP A 69 0.10 -11.50 79.86
C ASP A 69 -0.41 -11.56 78.40
N PHE A 70 0.45 -11.89 77.44
CA PHE A 70 0.04 -11.98 76.02
C PHE A 70 -1.00 -13.09 75.73
N HIS A 71 -1.22 -14.04 76.64
CA HIS A 71 -2.23 -15.11 76.52
C HIS A 71 -3.67 -14.66 76.80
N GLY A 72 -3.89 -13.47 77.38
CA GLY A 72 -5.22 -12.89 77.59
C GLY A 72 -5.69 -11.99 76.43
N GLU A 73 -4.78 -11.59 75.55
CA GLU A 73 -5.03 -10.60 74.49
C GLU A 73 -5.88 -11.11 73.33
N SER A 74 -6.53 -10.22 72.59
CA SER A 74 -7.28 -10.65 71.39
C SER A 74 -6.36 -11.26 70.32
N LEU A 75 -6.88 -12.22 69.53
CA LEU A 75 -6.13 -12.84 68.44
C LEU A 75 -5.62 -11.83 67.41
N TRP A 76 -6.40 -10.77 67.16
CA TRP A 76 -6.04 -9.71 66.23
C TRP A 76 -4.75 -8.99 66.67
N ILE A 77 -4.68 -8.60 67.94
CA ILE A 77 -3.51 -7.89 68.50
C ILE A 77 -2.27 -8.79 68.43
N ARG A 78 -2.40 -10.08 68.77
CA ARG A 78 -1.28 -11.03 68.69
C ARG A 78 -0.80 -11.22 67.25
N TYR A 79 -1.73 -11.36 66.31
CA TYR A 79 -1.42 -11.51 64.91
C TYR A 79 -0.71 -10.27 64.35
N VAL A 80 -1.22 -9.06 64.64
CA VAL A 80 -0.61 -7.79 64.21
C VAL A 80 0.80 -7.65 64.78
N LYS A 81 1.03 -7.96 66.07
CA LYS A 81 2.37 -7.95 66.68
C LYS A 81 3.33 -8.94 66.00
N SER A 82 2.85 -10.15 65.68
CA SER A 82 3.66 -11.16 64.98
C SER A 82 3.99 -10.78 63.54
N LEU A 83 3.05 -10.13 62.85
CA LEU A 83 3.23 -9.65 61.48
C LEU A 83 4.16 -8.44 61.45
N TYR A 84 4.06 -7.55 62.45
CA TYR A 84 4.96 -6.43 62.64
C TYR A 84 6.40 -6.92 62.77
N TRP A 85 6.67 -7.88 63.66
CA TRP A 85 8.01 -8.45 63.82
C TRP A 85 8.53 -9.12 62.54
N SER A 86 7.69 -9.89 61.84
CA SER A 86 8.07 -10.50 60.57
C SER A 86 8.34 -9.47 59.46
N THR A 87 7.61 -8.36 59.46
CA THR A 87 7.75 -7.32 58.44
C THR A 87 9.02 -6.50 58.68
N THR A 88 9.32 -6.14 59.92
CA THR A 88 10.53 -5.37 60.27
C THR A 88 11.82 -6.16 60.04
N THR A 89 11.75 -7.48 60.23
CA THR A 89 12.86 -8.40 59.90
C THR A 89 12.99 -8.67 58.40
N LEU A 90 11.89 -8.76 57.64
CA LEU A 90 11.94 -8.88 56.17
C LEU A 90 12.48 -7.62 55.50
N SER A 91 12.01 -6.45 55.93
CA SER A 91 12.46 -5.16 55.39
C SER A 91 13.85 -4.76 55.88
N THR A 92 14.50 -5.59 56.69
CA THR A 92 15.82 -5.35 57.28
C THR A 92 15.92 -4.03 58.06
N THR A 93 14.79 -3.55 58.61
CA THR A 93 14.74 -2.32 59.42
C THR A 93 15.21 -2.56 60.84
N GLY A 94 14.70 -3.61 61.50
CA GLY A 94 15.21 -4.11 62.78
C GLY A 94 15.28 -3.09 63.91
N TYR A 95 14.14 -2.57 64.38
CA TYR A 95 14.07 -1.58 65.46
C TYR A 95 14.67 -2.05 66.80
N GLY A 96 14.70 -3.36 67.06
CA GLY A 96 15.25 -3.96 68.29
C GLY A 96 14.25 -4.06 69.46
N ASP A 97 13.05 -3.51 69.29
CA ASP A 97 11.91 -3.62 70.20
C ASP A 97 11.45 -5.07 70.40
N LEU A 98 11.48 -5.87 69.33
CA LEU A 98 11.20 -7.29 69.33
C LEU A 98 12.43 -8.06 68.85
N HIS A 99 12.94 -8.93 69.71
CA HIS A 99 14.11 -9.76 69.41
C HIS A 99 13.95 -11.16 70.00
N ALA A 100 14.66 -12.13 69.41
CA ALA A 100 14.66 -13.50 69.90
C ALA A 100 15.38 -13.57 71.26
N VAL A 101 14.72 -14.15 72.25
CA VAL A 101 15.28 -14.36 73.59
C VAL A 101 15.69 -15.82 73.78
N ASN A 102 14.90 -16.74 73.22
CA ASN A 102 15.15 -18.18 73.31
C ASN A 102 16.12 -18.69 72.24
N PRO A 103 16.91 -19.74 72.52
CA PRO A 103 17.80 -20.34 71.52
C PRO A 103 17.05 -20.90 70.30
N GLN A 104 15.81 -21.39 70.50
CA GLN A 104 14.96 -21.85 69.40
C GLN A 104 14.50 -20.71 68.49
N GLU A 105 14.17 -19.55 69.06
CA GLU A 105 13.81 -18.34 68.31
C GLU A 105 15.04 -17.80 67.56
N MET A 106 16.22 -17.78 68.21
CA MET A 106 17.47 -17.33 67.59
C MET A 106 17.82 -18.14 66.34
N ILE A 107 17.70 -19.48 66.41
CA ILE A 107 17.93 -20.35 65.25
C ILE A 107 16.93 -20.04 64.12
N PHE A 108 15.65 -19.88 64.44
CA PHE A 108 14.64 -19.57 63.43
C PHE A 108 14.86 -18.19 62.78
N VAL A 109 15.17 -17.15 63.59
CA VAL A 109 15.53 -15.82 63.08
C VAL A 109 16.74 -15.88 62.17
N MET A 110 17.78 -16.66 62.51
CA MET A 110 18.96 -16.82 61.66
C MET A 110 18.61 -17.40 60.28
N PHE A 111 17.79 -18.46 60.23
CA PHE A 111 17.31 -19.01 58.96
C PHE A 111 16.42 -18.04 58.18
N TYR A 112 15.53 -17.32 58.88
CA TYR A 112 14.64 -16.36 58.26
C TYR A 112 15.40 -15.17 57.67
N MET A 113 16.41 -14.65 58.38
CA MET A 113 17.29 -13.58 57.86
C MET A 113 18.06 -14.03 56.61
N MET A 114 18.58 -15.26 56.60
CA MET A 114 19.23 -15.82 55.40
C MET A 114 18.25 -15.93 54.22
N PHE A 115 17.02 -16.36 54.48
CA PHE A 115 15.97 -16.41 53.47
C PHE A 115 15.59 -15.01 52.96
N ASN A 116 15.46 -14.04 53.85
CA ASN A 116 15.13 -12.65 53.51
C ASN A 116 16.19 -12.03 52.60
N LEU A 117 17.48 -12.32 52.83
CA LEU A 117 18.55 -11.87 51.94
C LEU A 117 18.35 -12.39 50.50
N GLY A 118 17.97 -13.66 50.35
CA GLY A 118 17.62 -14.26 49.05
C GLY A 118 16.34 -13.67 48.44
N LEU A 119 15.30 -13.44 49.24
CA LEU A 119 14.04 -12.88 48.75
C LEU A 119 14.20 -11.41 48.30
N THR A 120 14.91 -10.60 49.08
CA THR A 120 15.16 -9.19 48.76
C THR A 120 16.01 -9.05 47.50
N SER A 121 17.06 -9.86 47.34
CA SER A 121 17.83 -9.88 46.08
C SER A 121 17.00 -10.31 44.87
N TYR A 122 16.10 -11.30 45.05
CA TYR A 122 15.15 -11.70 44.01
C TYR A 122 14.17 -10.57 43.64
N LEU A 123 13.61 -9.86 44.63
CA LEU A 123 12.72 -8.72 44.41
C LEU A 123 13.42 -7.60 43.64
N ILE A 124 14.63 -7.21 44.07
CA ILE A 124 15.44 -6.18 43.42
C ILE A 124 15.73 -6.60 41.97
N GLY A 125 16.19 -7.83 41.73
CA GLY A 125 16.48 -8.30 40.37
C GLY A 125 15.28 -8.25 39.43
N ASN A 126 14.09 -8.62 39.91
CA ASN A 126 12.86 -8.55 39.11
C ASN A 126 12.43 -7.10 38.85
N MET A 127 12.50 -6.23 39.85
CA MET A 127 12.16 -4.81 39.69
C MET A 127 13.13 -4.12 38.73
N THR A 128 14.43 -4.40 38.82
CA THR A 128 15.43 -3.88 37.88
C THR A 128 15.14 -4.31 36.46
N ASN A 129 14.84 -5.60 36.23
CA ASN A 129 14.48 -6.08 34.89
C ASN A 129 13.25 -5.34 34.34
N LEU A 130 12.26 -5.10 35.20
CA LEU A 130 11.03 -4.39 34.83
C LEU A 130 11.31 -2.92 34.44
N VAL A 131 12.10 -2.21 35.24
CA VAL A 131 12.48 -0.80 34.99
C VAL A 131 13.31 -0.67 33.71
N VAL A 132 14.23 -1.60 33.47
CA VAL A 132 15.02 -1.63 32.23
C VAL A 132 14.11 -1.78 31.02
N HIS A 133 13.16 -2.71 31.04
CA HIS A 133 12.20 -2.87 29.95
C HIS A 133 11.28 -1.66 29.76
N ALA A 134 10.82 -1.03 30.83
CA ALA A 134 9.97 0.16 30.76
C ALA A 134 10.68 1.35 30.08
N THR A 135 11.98 1.51 30.33
CA THR A 135 12.77 2.66 29.86
C THR A 135 13.58 2.38 28.60
N PHE A 136 13.60 1.13 28.12
CA PHE A 136 14.43 0.69 26.99
C PHE A 136 14.24 1.56 25.74
N ARG A 137 12.99 1.83 25.33
CA ARG A 137 12.71 2.58 24.09
C ARG A 137 13.22 4.02 24.15
N THR A 138 12.93 4.74 25.24
CA THR A 138 13.39 6.12 25.42
C THR A 138 14.90 6.20 25.56
N ARG A 139 15.52 5.22 26.21
CA ARG A 139 16.98 5.11 26.30
C ARG A 139 17.60 4.92 24.92
N GLN A 140 17.12 3.94 24.15
CA GLN A 140 17.63 3.67 22.80
C GLN A 140 17.51 4.89 21.90
N PHE A 141 16.38 5.61 21.96
CA PHE A 141 16.21 6.88 21.24
C PHE A 141 17.28 7.91 21.63
N ARG A 142 17.47 8.17 22.93
CA ARG A 142 18.50 9.12 23.40
C ARG A 142 19.90 8.69 22.97
N ASP A 143 20.22 7.40 23.05
CA ASP A 143 21.50 6.85 22.63
C ASP A 143 21.72 7.07 21.11
N THR A 144 20.68 6.87 20.27
CA THR A 144 20.75 7.14 18.83
C THR A 144 20.93 8.62 18.50
N ILE A 145 20.18 9.50 19.17
CA ILE A 145 20.30 10.97 19.00
C ILE A 145 21.69 11.44 19.42
N GLN A 146 22.20 10.94 20.54
CA GLN A 146 23.55 11.28 21.00
C GLN A 146 24.62 10.80 20.03
N ALA A 147 24.50 9.58 19.51
CA ALA A 147 25.43 9.04 18.50
C ALA A 147 25.44 9.90 17.23
N VAL A 148 24.26 10.26 16.72
CA VAL A 148 24.12 11.08 15.51
C VAL A 148 24.60 12.51 15.73
N SER A 149 24.29 13.13 16.86
CA SER A 149 24.81 14.45 17.22
C SER A 149 26.34 14.43 17.34
N SER A 150 26.91 13.37 17.93
CA SER A 150 28.37 13.24 18.05
C SER A 150 29.04 13.06 16.69
N PHE A 151 28.40 12.33 15.76
CA PHE A 151 28.84 12.18 14.38
C PHE A 151 28.82 13.51 13.63
N ALA A 152 27.73 14.26 13.75
CA ALA A 152 27.57 15.56 13.11
C ALA A 152 28.61 16.58 13.60
N GLN A 153 28.85 16.64 14.92
CA GLN A 153 29.86 17.52 15.51
C GLN A 153 31.27 17.11 15.13
N ARG A 154 31.59 15.81 15.17
CA ARG A 154 32.91 15.29 14.80
C ARG A 154 33.29 15.63 13.35
N ASN A 155 32.31 15.61 12.46
CA ASN A 155 32.49 15.91 11.04
C ASN A 155 32.22 17.38 10.68
N ARG A 156 31.92 18.25 11.66
CA ARG A 156 31.62 19.68 11.47
C ARG A 156 30.55 19.94 10.40
N LEU A 157 29.47 19.16 10.43
CA LEU A 157 28.37 19.32 9.47
C LEU A 157 27.67 20.68 9.66
N PRO A 158 27.18 21.33 8.59
CA PRO A 158 26.34 22.51 8.67
C PRO A 158 25.10 22.31 9.57
N ILE A 159 24.73 23.34 10.33
CA ILE A 159 23.60 23.31 11.30
C ILE A 159 22.31 22.81 10.64
N ARG A 160 22.03 23.23 9.40
CA ARG A 160 20.85 22.80 8.64
C ARG A 160 20.78 21.27 8.47
N LEU A 161 21.90 20.62 8.12
CA LEU A 161 21.95 19.16 8.00
C LEU A 161 21.77 18.48 9.37
N GLN A 162 22.33 19.07 10.43
CA GLN A 162 22.15 18.54 11.78
C GLN A 162 20.68 18.57 12.20
N GLU A 163 19.99 19.69 11.95
CA GLU A 163 18.57 19.85 12.22
C GLU A 163 17.72 18.86 11.41
N GLN A 164 18.02 18.66 10.12
CA GLN A 164 17.32 17.68 9.28
C GLN A 164 17.50 16.25 9.82
N MET A 165 18.73 15.84 10.14
CA MET A 165 19.01 14.52 10.70
C MET A 165 18.26 14.29 12.01
N LEU A 166 18.28 15.28 12.91
CA LEU A 166 17.59 15.17 14.21
C LEU A 166 16.06 15.18 14.04
N ALA A 167 15.52 16.04 13.18
CA ALA A 167 14.09 16.10 12.89
C ALA A 167 13.57 14.78 12.34
N HIS A 168 14.30 14.18 11.40
CA HIS A 168 13.97 12.87 10.84
C HIS A 168 13.93 11.78 11.92
N LEU A 169 14.96 11.72 12.78
CA LEU A 169 15.00 10.72 13.87
C LEU A 169 13.94 10.96 14.94
N CYS A 170 13.63 12.22 15.26
CA CYS A 170 12.54 12.56 16.17
C CYS A 170 11.19 12.13 15.61
N LEU A 171 10.96 12.37 14.32
CA LEU A 171 9.72 11.92 13.67
C LEU A 171 9.66 10.40 13.65
N LYS A 172 10.74 9.72 13.25
CA LYS A 172 10.82 8.25 13.25
C LYS A 172 10.50 7.67 14.62
N TYR A 173 11.06 8.23 15.69
CA TYR A 173 10.74 7.80 17.05
C TYR A 173 9.27 8.06 17.41
N ARG A 174 8.72 9.21 17.00
CA ARG A 174 7.33 9.55 17.26
C ARG A 174 6.38 8.58 16.56
N THR A 175 6.62 8.32 15.27
CA THR A 175 5.84 7.36 14.48
C THR A 175 6.02 5.93 15.00
N ASP A 176 7.22 5.52 15.44
CA ASP A 176 7.43 4.24 16.11
C ASP A 176 6.68 4.18 17.46
N SER A 177 6.66 5.27 18.24
CA SER A 177 6.05 5.34 19.57
C SER A 177 4.53 5.31 19.53
N GLU A 178 3.95 5.99 18.54
CA GLU A 178 2.52 5.99 18.22
C GLU A 178 2.09 4.71 17.48
N GLY A 179 3.04 3.82 17.14
CA GLY A 179 2.78 2.54 16.47
C GLY A 179 2.46 2.66 14.98
N LEU A 180 2.82 3.81 14.39
CA LEU A 180 2.56 4.22 13.00
C LEU A 180 3.62 3.70 12.02
N HIS A 181 4.87 3.49 12.48
CA HIS A 181 5.94 2.96 11.66
C HIS A 181 6.25 1.51 12.07
N GLN A 182 5.52 0.60 11.42
CA GLN A 182 5.47 -0.83 11.71
C GLN A 182 6.39 -1.64 10.80
N GLN A 183 7.52 -1.10 10.33
CA GLN A 183 8.27 -1.79 9.27
C GLN A 183 8.88 -3.13 9.75
N GLU A 184 9.33 -3.20 11.01
CA GLU A 184 9.79 -4.45 11.63
C GLU A 184 8.63 -5.43 11.91
N THR A 185 7.48 -4.92 12.39
CA THR A 185 6.33 -5.75 12.74
C THR A 185 5.58 -6.25 11.50
N ILE A 186 5.29 -5.38 10.53
CA ILE A 186 4.72 -5.75 9.22
C ILE A 186 5.72 -6.61 8.44
N GLY A 187 7.02 -6.34 8.56
CA GLY A 187 8.08 -7.18 7.99
C GLY A 187 8.08 -8.61 8.54
N SER A 188 7.66 -8.81 9.78
CA SER A 188 7.51 -10.14 10.39
C SER A 188 6.24 -10.89 9.96
N LEU A 189 5.27 -10.20 9.34
CA LEU A 189 4.05 -10.83 8.85
C LEU A 189 4.30 -11.59 7.53
N PRO A 190 3.57 -12.69 7.27
CA PRO A 190 3.58 -13.35 5.97
C PRO A 190 3.24 -12.39 4.82
N LYS A 191 3.87 -12.59 3.65
CA LYS A 191 3.70 -11.71 2.47
C LYS A 191 2.23 -11.45 2.14
N ALA A 192 1.37 -12.48 2.15
CA ALA A 192 -0.04 -12.35 1.81
C ALA A 192 -0.82 -11.37 2.72
N ILE A 193 -0.55 -11.38 4.03
CA ILE A 193 -1.22 -10.49 4.98
C ILE A 193 -0.74 -9.05 4.75
N ARG A 194 0.57 -8.86 4.59
CA ARG A 194 1.15 -7.55 4.28
C ARG A 194 0.58 -6.98 2.98
N SER A 195 0.53 -7.79 1.93
CA SER A 195 -0.07 -7.42 0.64
C SER A 195 -1.52 -6.99 0.79
N SER A 196 -2.31 -7.72 1.58
CA SER A 196 -3.72 -7.38 1.84
C SER A 196 -3.88 -6.06 2.60
N ILE A 197 -3.00 -5.80 3.58
CA ILE A 197 -2.98 -4.53 4.32
C ILE A 197 -2.62 -3.36 3.40
N SER A 198 -1.55 -3.49 2.61
CA SER A 198 -1.15 -2.44 1.65
C SER A 198 -2.26 -2.15 0.64
N ASN A 199 -2.90 -3.19 0.12
CA ASN A 199 -4.01 -3.06 -0.81
C ASN A 199 -5.17 -2.26 -0.19
N TYR A 200 -5.58 -2.62 1.03
CA TYR A 200 -6.65 -1.92 1.73
C TYR A 200 -6.33 -0.44 2.00
N LEU A 201 -5.07 -0.13 2.35
CA LEU A 201 -4.66 1.23 2.71
C LEU A 201 -4.46 2.16 1.50
N PHE A 202 -3.89 1.64 0.40
CA PHE A 202 -3.34 2.50 -0.65
C PHE A 202 -3.94 2.29 -2.04
N TYR A 203 -4.65 1.19 -2.31
CA TYR A 203 -5.19 0.89 -3.64
C TYR A 203 -6.06 2.03 -4.20
N SER A 204 -6.99 2.54 -3.39
CA SER A 204 -7.89 3.64 -3.79
C SER A 204 -7.19 4.95 -4.15
N LEU A 205 -5.96 5.14 -3.65
CA LEU A 205 -5.14 6.29 -3.98
C LEU A 205 -4.37 6.04 -5.28
N VAL A 206 -3.69 4.89 -5.38
CA VAL A 206 -2.87 4.53 -6.55
C VAL A 206 -3.71 4.41 -7.83
N ASP A 207 -4.94 3.92 -7.73
CA ASP A 207 -5.89 3.85 -8.85
C ASP A 207 -6.22 5.24 -9.46
N LYS A 208 -6.22 6.31 -8.66
CA LYS A 208 -6.57 7.66 -9.10
C LYS A 208 -5.40 8.46 -9.66
N VAL A 209 -4.18 7.98 -9.42
CA VAL A 209 -2.93 8.62 -9.85
C VAL A 209 -2.90 8.70 -11.38
N TYR A 210 -2.52 9.86 -11.92
CA TYR A 210 -2.54 10.09 -13.38
C TYR A 210 -1.74 9.04 -14.16
N LEU A 211 -0.59 8.63 -13.62
CA LEU A 211 0.32 7.68 -14.26
C LEU A 211 -0.33 6.30 -14.49
N PHE A 212 -1.24 5.87 -13.61
CA PHE A 212 -1.84 4.54 -13.63
C PHE A 212 -3.29 4.53 -14.13
N ARG A 213 -3.78 5.63 -14.68
CA ARG A 213 -5.14 5.68 -15.24
C ARG A 213 -5.28 4.70 -16.40
N GLY A 214 -6.27 3.81 -16.30
CA GLY A 214 -6.54 2.79 -17.32
C GLY A 214 -5.62 1.56 -17.25
N ALA A 215 -4.78 1.44 -16.22
CA ALA A 215 -4.01 0.22 -15.97
C ALA A 215 -4.90 -0.90 -15.40
N SER A 216 -4.48 -2.16 -15.61
CA SER A 216 -5.19 -3.32 -15.06
C SER A 216 -5.17 -3.36 -13.53
N ASN A 217 -6.23 -3.95 -12.96
CA ASN A 217 -6.32 -4.17 -11.52
C ASN A 217 -5.20 -5.09 -10.99
N ASP A 218 -4.72 -6.01 -11.82
CA ASP A 218 -3.65 -6.96 -11.47
C ASP A 218 -2.31 -6.24 -11.32
N LEU A 219 -1.97 -5.33 -12.24
CA LEU A 219 -0.79 -4.47 -12.12
C LEU A 219 -0.87 -3.59 -10.87
N LEU A 220 -2.00 -2.90 -10.66
CA LEU A 220 -2.21 -2.03 -9.51
C LEU A 220 -2.03 -2.81 -8.19
N PHE A 221 -2.58 -4.01 -8.11
CA PHE A 221 -2.39 -4.88 -6.96
C PHE A 221 -0.90 -5.20 -6.76
N GLN A 222 -0.20 -5.66 -7.78
CA GLN A 222 1.24 -5.96 -7.68
C GLN A 222 2.06 -4.75 -7.23
N LEU A 223 1.81 -3.58 -7.82
CA LEU A 223 2.47 -2.32 -7.46
C LEU A 223 2.25 -1.96 -5.99
N VAL A 224 0.99 -1.94 -5.54
CA VAL A 224 0.63 -1.57 -4.16
C VAL A 224 1.26 -2.52 -3.14
N THR A 225 1.45 -3.80 -3.48
CA THR A 225 2.06 -4.77 -2.56
C THR A 225 3.56 -4.57 -2.34
N GLU A 226 4.27 -4.00 -3.31
CA GLU A 226 5.72 -3.72 -3.20
C GLU A 226 6.01 -2.29 -2.69
N MET A 227 5.01 -1.40 -2.71
CA MET A 227 5.11 -0.04 -2.17
C MET A 227 5.33 -0.03 -0.65
N LYS A 228 6.16 0.90 -0.18
CA LYS A 228 6.47 1.12 1.23
C LYS A 228 6.10 2.54 1.66
N ALA A 229 5.35 2.68 2.74
CA ALA A 229 5.01 3.98 3.29
C ALA A 229 6.15 4.55 4.15
N GLU A 230 6.59 5.75 3.83
CA GLU A 230 7.62 6.53 4.53
C GLU A 230 7.04 7.88 4.99
N TYR A 231 7.52 8.38 6.12
CA TYR A 231 7.07 9.66 6.70
C TYR A 231 8.25 10.63 6.76
N PHE A 232 8.02 11.85 6.29
CA PHE A 232 9.03 12.89 6.19
C PHE A 232 8.62 14.12 7.02
N PRO A 233 9.45 14.64 7.95
CA PRO A 233 9.25 15.94 8.57
C PRO A 233 9.18 17.08 7.54
N PRO A 234 8.68 18.26 7.94
CA PRO A 234 8.73 19.45 7.09
C PRO A 234 10.17 19.93 6.87
N ARG A 235 10.42 20.56 5.71
CA ARG A 235 11.71 21.11 5.26
C ARG A 235 12.81 20.06 5.06
N GLU A 236 12.41 18.83 4.77
CA GLU A 236 13.32 17.76 4.38
C GLU A 236 13.35 17.65 2.86
N ASP A 237 14.56 17.51 2.31
CA ASP A 237 14.77 17.29 0.89
C ASP A 237 14.66 15.78 0.62
N VAL A 238 13.60 15.36 -0.07
CA VAL A 238 13.27 13.94 -0.37
C VAL A 238 14.07 13.44 -1.57
N ILE A 239 14.15 14.25 -2.61
CA ILE A 239 14.90 13.98 -3.85
C ILE A 239 15.79 15.19 -4.11
N LEU A 240 17.05 14.97 -4.50
CA LEU A 240 17.95 16.04 -4.87
C LEU A 240 18.02 16.22 -6.39
N GLN A 241 18.14 17.48 -6.83
CA GLN A 241 18.41 17.77 -8.23
C GLN A 241 19.72 17.13 -8.69
N ASN A 242 19.72 16.58 -9.91
CA ASN A 242 20.80 15.84 -10.55
C ASN A 242 21.16 14.50 -9.91
N GLU A 243 20.37 14.02 -8.94
CA GLU A 243 20.55 12.69 -8.37
C GLU A 243 20.11 11.60 -9.36
N ALA A 244 20.76 10.43 -9.29
CA ALA A 244 20.35 9.28 -10.08
C ALA A 244 18.97 8.78 -9.61
N PRO A 245 18.05 8.44 -10.53
CA PRO A 245 16.68 8.06 -10.19
C PRO A 245 16.63 6.64 -9.60
N THR A 246 16.48 6.53 -8.28
CA THR A 246 16.39 5.24 -7.58
C THR A 246 14.95 4.78 -7.32
N ASP A 247 14.06 5.72 -7.01
CA ASP A 247 12.74 5.44 -6.48
C ASP A 247 11.69 6.40 -7.03
N LEU A 248 10.45 5.89 -7.12
CA LEU A 248 9.22 6.62 -7.39
C LEU A 248 8.54 6.92 -6.07
N TYR A 249 8.01 8.13 -5.90
CA TYR A 249 7.22 8.50 -4.72
C TYR A 249 5.81 8.93 -5.12
N ILE A 250 4.81 8.50 -4.36
CA ILE A 250 3.43 8.95 -4.49
C ILE A 250 3.02 9.66 -3.20
N LEU A 251 2.48 10.87 -3.31
CA LEU A 251 2.08 11.65 -2.15
C LEU A 251 0.74 11.14 -1.60
N VAL A 252 0.72 10.64 -0.36
CA VAL A 252 -0.52 10.20 0.31
C VAL A 252 -1.15 11.36 1.07
N THR A 253 -0.36 12.00 1.93
CA THR A 253 -0.76 13.17 2.71
C THR A 253 0.38 14.18 2.77
N GLY A 254 0.03 15.45 2.93
CA GLY A 254 0.99 16.54 3.04
C GLY A 254 1.07 17.39 1.78
N ALA A 255 2.17 18.13 1.65
CA ALA A 255 2.47 18.96 0.49
C ALA A 255 3.99 19.08 0.31
N VAL A 256 4.41 19.16 -0.94
CA VAL A 256 5.83 19.14 -1.32
C VAL A 256 6.07 20.21 -2.37
N GLU A 257 7.17 20.94 -2.23
CA GLU A 257 7.58 21.99 -3.15
C GLU A 257 8.68 21.47 -4.07
N LEU A 258 8.54 21.73 -5.37
CA LEU A 258 9.51 21.43 -6.41
C LEU A 258 10.42 22.65 -6.59
N ILE A 259 11.72 22.46 -6.36
CA ILE A 259 12.72 23.53 -6.33
C ILE A 259 13.77 23.27 -7.40
N VAL A 260 14.04 24.26 -8.23
CA VAL A 260 15.20 24.25 -9.15
C VAL A 260 16.29 25.13 -8.55
N HIS A 261 17.52 24.64 -8.60
CA HIS A 261 18.69 25.43 -8.26
C HIS A 261 19.28 26.05 -9.54
N ARG A 262 19.03 27.35 -9.77
CA ARG A 262 19.61 28.10 -10.91
C ARG A 262 20.58 29.16 -10.37
N ASN A 263 21.83 29.13 -10.83
CA ASN A 263 22.87 30.13 -10.49
C ASN A 263 23.07 30.37 -8.97
N GLY A 264 22.89 29.33 -8.14
CA GLY A 264 23.03 29.45 -6.68
C GLY A 264 21.77 29.92 -5.94
N ILE A 265 20.67 30.19 -6.66
CA ILE A 265 19.39 30.62 -6.10
C ILE A 265 18.39 29.47 -6.16
N GLU A 266 17.75 29.19 -5.03
CA GLU A 266 16.61 28.26 -4.95
C GLU A 266 15.35 28.97 -5.47
N GLN A 267 14.76 28.44 -6.55
CA GLN A 267 13.48 28.91 -7.08
C GLN A 267 12.44 27.79 -6.97
N VAL A 268 11.31 28.09 -6.35
CA VAL A 268 10.15 27.17 -6.30
C VAL A 268 9.43 27.24 -7.64
N VAL A 269 9.34 26.09 -8.32
CA VAL A 269 8.74 25.95 -9.65
C VAL A 269 7.31 25.40 -9.57
N GLY A 270 7.01 24.57 -8.57
CA GLY A 270 5.68 24.01 -8.39
C GLY A 270 5.45 23.47 -6.98
N GLU A 271 4.21 23.12 -6.68
CA GLU A 271 3.81 22.43 -5.44
C GLU A 271 3.03 21.18 -5.84
N ALA A 272 3.45 20.03 -5.31
CA ALA A 272 2.78 18.73 -5.47
C ALA A 272 1.87 18.48 -4.26
N ALA A 273 0.66 18.04 -4.55
CA ALA A 273 -0.41 17.76 -3.60
C ALA A 273 -0.69 16.25 -3.51
N THR A 274 -1.68 15.89 -2.68
CA THR A 274 -2.06 14.50 -2.44
C THR A 274 -2.57 13.82 -3.71
N GLY A 275 -2.01 12.67 -4.04
CA GLY A 275 -2.28 11.93 -5.28
C GLY A 275 -1.28 12.20 -6.41
N ASP A 276 -0.38 13.17 -6.25
CA ASP A 276 0.65 13.44 -7.25
C ASP A 276 1.82 12.47 -7.10
N VAL A 277 2.48 12.22 -8.24
CA VAL A 277 3.67 11.38 -8.35
C VAL A 277 4.90 12.27 -8.44
N ILE A 278 5.99 11.79 -7.87
CA ILE A 278 7.27 12.49 -7.89
C ILE A 278 8.39 11.49 -8.22
N GLY A 279 9.27 11.89 -9.13
CA GLY A 279 10.44 11.13 -9.54
C GLY A 279 10.20 10.17 -10.71
N GLU A 280 8.99 10.16 -11.27
CA GLU A 280 8.60 9.34 -12.41
C GLU A 280 9.38 9.66 -13.67
N ILE A 281 9.67 10.94 -13.93
CA ILE A 281 10.42 11.36 -15.12
C ILE A 281 11.85 10.80 -15.07
N GLY A 282 12.53 10.90 -13.93
CA GLY A 282 13.87 10.33 -13.81
C GLY A 282 13.85 8.80 -13.97
N LEU A 283 12.86 8.16 -13.34
CA LEU A 283 12.74 6.71 -13.34
C LEU A 283 12.44 6.15 -14.73
N LEU A 284 11.39 6.67 -15.38
CA LEU A 284 10.93 6.23 -16.68
C LEU A 284 11.83 6.71 -17.80
N CYS A 285 12.36 7.94 -17.76
CA CYS A 285 13.18 8.51 -18.84
C CYS A 285 14.69 8.31 -18.65
N TYR A 286 15.14 7.46 -17.72
CA TYR A 286 16.57 7.15 -17.44
C TYR A 286 17.45 8.41 -17.30
N ARG A 287 16.88 9.45 -16.68
CA ARG A 287 17.51 10.76 -16.53
C ARG A 287 17.70 11.11 -15.07
N PRO A 288 18.72 11.93 -14.74
CA PRO A 288 18.86 12.45 -13.40
C PRO A 288 17.67 13.34 -13.04
N GLN A 289 17.36 13.42 -11.74
CA GLN A 289 16.20 14.13 -11.24
C GLN A 289 16.28 15.64 -11.53
N LEU A 290 15.20 16.20 -12.08
CA LEU A 290 15.18 17.57 -12.60
C LEU A 290 15.03 18.62 -11.49
N PHE A 291 14.32 18.24 -10.43
CA PHE A 291 13.93 19.13 -9.34
C PHE A 291 14.43 18.56 -8.02
N THR A 292 14.80 19.46 -7.11
CA THR A 292 14.89 19.12 -5.69
C THR A 292 13.48 19.14 -5.11
N VAL A 293 13.12 18.09 -4.39
CA VAL A 293 11.77 17.87 -3.88
C VAL A 293 11.81 18.07 -2.37
N ARG A 294 11.20 19.14 -1.86
CA ARG A 294 11.25 19.50 -0.44
C ARG A 294 9.88 19.44 0.21
N THR A 295 9.76 18.78 1.35
CA THR A 295 8.50 18.76 2.10
C THR A 295 8.19 20.13 2.71
N LYS A 296 6.94 20.57 2.59
CA LYS A 296 6.44 21.80 3.23
C LYS A 296 5.86 21.54 4.61
N ARG A 297 5.19 20.39 4.75
CA ARG A 297 4.52 19.91 5.95
C ARG A 297 4.98 18.48 6.23
N LEU A 298 4.55 17.91 7.36
CA LEU A 298 4.66 16.47 7.58
C LEU A 298 3.95 15.75 6.42
N SER A 299 4.70 14.95 5.68
CA SER A 299 4.19 14.28 4.48
C SER A 299 4.38 12.77 4.60
N GLN A 300 3.37 12.03 4.15
CA GLN A 300 3.44 10.57 3.98
C GLN A 300 3.58 10.26 2.51
N LEU A 301 4.68 9.57 2.16
CA LEU A 301 5.01 9.20 0.79
C LEU A 301 5.01 7.68 0.65
N LEU A 302 4.48 7.17 -0.46
CA LEU A 302 4.65 5.78 -0.86
C LEU A 302 5.84 5.68 -1.77
N ARG A 303 6.87 4.99 -1.31
CA ARG A 303 8.08 4.70 -2.06
C ARG A 303 7.92 3.40 -2.83
N LEU A 304 8.30 3.42 -4.11
CA LEU A 304 8.45 2.25 -4.95
C LEU A 304 9.84 2.25 -5.60
N ASN A 305 10.56 1.14 -5.48
CA ASN A 305 11.91 1.01 -6.05
C ASN A 305 11.84 0.85 -7.57
N ARG A 306 12.75 1.49 -8.30
CA ARG A 306 12.91 1.36 -9.75
C ARG A 306 12.92 -0.09 -10.24
N THR A 307 13.71 -0.95 -9.60
CA THR A 307 13.85 -2.35 -10.04
C THR A 307 12.56 -3.14 -9.86
N ALA A 308 11.88 -2.94 -8.73
CA ALA A 308 10.58 -3.56 -8.48
C ALA A 308 9.53 -3.07 -9.47
N PHE A 309 9.49 -1.76 -9.72
CA PHE A 309 8.59 -1.16 -10.70
C PHE A 309 8.81 -1.73 -12.11
N LEU A 310 10.06 -1.70 -12.62
CA LEU A 310 10.36 -2.19 -13.96
C LEU A 310 10.06 -3.69 -14.11
N ASN A 311 10.36 -4.51 -13.10
CA ASN A 311 10.03 -5.94 -13.13
C ASN A 311 8.52 -6.19 -13.22
N ILE A 312 7.71 -5.42 -12.48
CA ILE A 312 6.25 -5.53 -12.51
C ILE A 312 5.71 -5.10 -13.87
N VAL A 313 6.23 -4.00 -14.42
CA VAL A 313 5.79 -3.50 -15.73
C VAL A 313 6.22 -4.42 -16.86
N GLN A 314 7.43 -5.00 -16.81
CA GLN A 314 7.88 -6.00 -17.79
C GLN A 314 7.02 -7.27 -17.78
N SER A 315 6.45 -7.65 -16.62
CA SER A 315 5.53 -8.79 -16.54
C SER A 315 4.14 -8.50 -17.11
N ASN A 316 3.77 -7.21 -17.27
CA ASN A 316 2.49 -6.76 -17.80
C ASN A 316 2.72 -5.74 -18.91
N VAL A 317 3.23 -6.21 -20.05
CA VAL A 317 3.71 -5.35 -21.16
C VAL A 317 2.62 -4.38 -21.63
N GLY A 318 1.38 -4.85 -21.79
CA GLY A 318 0.23 -4.02 -22.17
C GLY A 318 0.04 -2.80 -21.25
N ASP A 319 0.06 -3.00 -19.94
CA ASP A 319 -0.08 -1.92 -18.97
C ASP A 319 1.13 -0.97 -18.93
N GLY A 320 2.33 -1.48 -19.21
CA GLY A 320 3.54 -0.66 -19.30
C GLY A 320 3.43 0.41 -20.37
N THR A 321 2.81 0.07 -21.49
CA THR A 321 2.55 1.05 -22.55
C THR A 321 1.54 2.12 -22.14
N VAL A 322 0.51 1.75 -21.37
CA VAL A 322 -0.49 2.68 -20.82
C VAL A 322 0.18 3.69 -19.88
N ILE A 323 1.07 3.22 -19.02
CA ILE A 323 1.85 4.07 -18.12
C ILE A 323 2.71 5.08 -18.90
N MET A 324 3.44 4.62 -19.92
CA MET A 324 4.27 5.50 -20.74
C MET A 324 3.43 6.53 -21.50
N ASN A 325 2.27 6.10 -22.01
CA ASN A 325 1.31 6.98 -22.65
C ASN A 325 0.84 8.07 -21.69
N ASN A 326 0.41 7.71 -20.49
CA ASN A 326 -0.03 8.67 -19.49
C ASN A 326 1.07 9.69 -19.17
N LEU A 327 2.33 9.25 -19.07
CA LEU A 327 3.46 10.15 -18.90
C LEU A 327 3.62 11.11 -20.09
N LEU A 328 3.69 10.60 -21.32
CA LEU A 328 3.86 11.43 -22.51
C LEU A 328 2.73 12.45 -22.68
N GLN A 329 1.49 12.05 -22.39
CA GLN A 329 0.32 12.93 -22.43
C GLN A 329 0.46 14.05 -21.40
N HIS A 330 0.86 13.71 -20.17
CA HIS A 330 1.10 14.67 -19.11
C HIS A 330 2.24 15.66 -19.46
N LEU A 331 3.32 15.19 -20.10
CA LEU A 331 4.41 16.05 -20.56
C LEU A 331 3.96 17.02 -21.66
N LYS A 332 3.05 16.61 -22.56
CA LYS A 332 2.47 17.48 -23.60
C LYS A 332 1.53 18.55 -23.03
N GLU A 333 0.83 18.23 -21.95
CA GLU A 333 -0.09 19.17 -21.29
C GLU A 333 0.66 20.23 -20.47
N LEU A 334 1.85 19.89 -19.97
CA LEU A 334 2.77 20.81 -19.32
C LEU A 334 3.48 21.69 -20.36
N ASN A 335 2.94 22.89 -20.61
CA ASN A 335 3.51 23.92 -21.49
C ASN A 335 4.83 24.54 -20.97
N ASP A 336 5.76 23.70 -20.48
CA ASP A 336 7.06 24.11 -19.96
C ASP A 336 8.19 23.78 -20.97
N PRO A 337 9.10 24.73 -21.27
CA PRO A 337 10.13 24.53 -22.29
C PRO A 337 11.17 23.46 -21.91
N GLU A 338 11.42 23.24 -20.61
CA GLU A 338 12.27 22.14 -20.16
C GLU A 338 11.57 20.79 -20.34
N MET A 339 10.25 20.76 -20.15
CA MET A 339 9.42 19.56 -20.29
C MET A 339 9.28 19.14 -21.75
N GLU A 340 9.15 20.10 -22.66
CA GLU A 340 9.18 19.89 -24.11
C GLU A 340 10.51 19.25 -24.57
N GLY A 341 11.64 19.71 -24.03
CA GLY A 341 12.95 19.09 -24.30
C GLY A 341 13.07 17.66 -23.77
N ILE A 342 12.39 17.35 -22.66
CA ILE A 342 12.33 16.00 -22.11
C ILE A 342 11.43 15.13 -22.97
N LEU A 343 10.28 15.64 -23.41
CA LEU A 343 9.36 14.95 -24.30
C LEU A 343 10.09 14.53 -25.58
N GLN A 344 10.70 15.47 -26.29
CA GLN A 344 11.43 15.20 -27.53
C GLN A 344 12.57 14.19 -27.34
N HIS A 345 13.28 14.26 -26.22
CA HIS A 345 14.32 13.28 -25.93
C HIS A 345 13.76 11.91 -25.56
N THR A 346 12.69 11.86 -24.79
CA THR A 346 12.03 10.61 -24.38
C THR A 346 11.49 9.91 -25.61
N GLU A 347 10.84 10.64 -26.50
CA GLU A 347 10.40 10.15 -27.81
C GLU A 347 11.58 9.60 -28.62
N HIS A 348 12.70 10.33 -28.69
CA HIS A 348 13.91 9.85 -29.37
C HIS A 348 14.56 8.62 -28.70
N MET A 349 14.43 8.43 -27.39
CA MET A 349 14.94 7.23 -26.72
C MET A 349 14.03 6.02 -26.91
N LEU A 350 12.72 6.25 -26.91
CA LEU A 350 11.70 5.24 -27.19
C LEU A 350 11.85 4.70 -28.62
N THR A 351 12.23 5.55 -29.58
CA THR A 351 12.46 5.14 -30.97
C THR A 351 13.75 4.33 -31.18
N GLN A 352 14.70 4.36 -30.23
CA GLN A 352 15.98 3.65 -30.34
C GLN A 352 16.01 2.28 -29.63
N ASP A 353 14.88 1.81 -29.10
CA ASP A 353 14.75 0.56 -28.31
C ASP A 353 15.75 0.47 -27.13
N ARG A 354 16.16 1.63 -26.61
CA ARG A 354 17.12 1.74 -25.49
C ARG A 354 16.47 1.73 -24.12
N MET A 355 15.14 1.61 -24.09
CA MET A 355 14.32 1.69 -22.90
C MET A 355 13.77 0.30 -22.62
N ASP A 356 13.81 -0.15 -21.37
CA ASP A 356 13.31 -1.48 -20.99
C ASP A 356 11.76 -1.59 -21.04
N LEU A 357 11.08 -0.65 -21.70
CA LEU A 357 9.63 -0.59 -21.93
C LEU A 357 9.36 -0.50 -23.44
N PRO A 358 8.73 -1.51 -24.07
CA PRO A 358 8.46 -1.49 -25.51
C PRO A 358 7.26 -0.59 -25.82
N LEU A 359 7.47 0.48 -26.59
CA LEU A 359 6.36 1.28 -27.15
C LEU A 359 6.12 0.84 -28.59
N THR A 360 4.99 0.16 -28.84
CA THR A 360 4.65 -0.40 -30.15
C THR A 360 4.10 0.67 -31.11
N LEU A 361 4.41 0.53 -32.40
CA LEU A 361 3.86 1.33 -33.52
C LEU A 361 2.34 1.49 -33.47
N CYS A 362 1.65 0.44 -33.03
CA CYS A 362 0.21 0.36 -32.81
C CYS A 362 -0.37 1.48 -31.92
N ILE A 363 0.41 1.97 -30.96
CA ILE A 363 -0.03 2.95 -29.97
C ILE A 363 0.07 4.38 -30.50
N ALA A 364 1.11 4.68 -31.28
CA ALA A 364 1.20 5.95 -31.98
C ALA A 364 0.01 6.10 -32.95
N ALA A 365 -0.35 5.03 -33.66
CA ALA A 365 -1.54 4.99 -34.52
C ALA A 365 -2.85 5.14 -33.74
N MET A 366 -2.96 4.55 -32.54
CA MET A 366 -4.12 4.70 -31.66
C MET A 366 -4.37 6.14 -31.24
N ARG A 367 -3.29 6.90 -30.99
CA ARG A 367 -3.35 8.31 -30.60
C ARG A 367 -3.64 9.25 -31.76
N GLY A 368 -3.41 8.81 -33.00
CA GLY A 368 -3.43 9.69 -34.17
C GLY A 368 -2.25 10.66 -34.19
N ASP A 369 -1.15 10.32 -33.52
CA ASP A 369 0.05 11.15 -33.45
C ASP A 369 0.95 10.82 -34.65
N ASP A 370 0.73 11.55 -35.73
CA ASP A 370 1.44 11.44 -37.01
C ASP A 370 2.93 11.75 -36.88
N LEU A 371 3.30 12.70 -36.01
CA LEU A 371 4.69 13.07 -35.74
C LEU A 371 5.46 11.93 -35.06
N LEU A 372 4.90 11.36 -33.99
CA LEU A 372 5.50 10.24 -33.27
C LEU A 372 5.62 8.99 -34.17
N LEU A 373 4.57 8.72 -34.94
CA LEU A 373 4.53 7.61 -35.90
C LEU A 373 5.61 7.75 -36.98
N HIS A 374 5.73 8.95 -37.57
CA HIS A 374 6.76 9.24 -38.57
C HIS A 374 8.18 9.12 -38.01
N GLN A 375 8.41 9.54 -36.75
CA GLN A 375 9.70 9.38 -36.08
C GLN A 375 10.07 7.90 -35.85
N LEU A 376 9.13 7.08 -35.40
CA LEU A 376 9.34 5.64 -35.17
C LEU A 376 9.71 4.93 -36.48
N LEU A 377 8.95 5.18 -37.55
CA LEU A 377 9.19 4.60 -38.88
C LEU A 377 10.53 5.05 -39.47
N LYS A 378 10.91 6.32 -39.32
CA LYS A 378 12.20 6.85 -39.81
C LYS A 378 13.42 6.23 -39.12
N GLN A 379 13.27 5.76 -37.89
CA GLN A 379 14.36 5.13 -37.12
C GLN A 379 14.45 3.61 -37.29
N GLY A 380 13.59 3.01 -38.12
CA GLY A 380 13.69 1.61 -38.54
C GLY A 380 12.80 0.63 -37.77
N SER A 381 11.79 1.12 -37.04
CA SER A 381 10.72 0.25 -36.52
C SER A 381 10.05 -0.50 -37.66
N ASP A 382 9.80 -1.81 -37.49
CA ASP A 382 9.16 -2.63 -38.53
C ASP A 382 7.72 -2.13 -38.74
N PRO A 383 7.38 -1.58 -39.92
CA PRO A 383 6.04 -1.06 -40.18
C PRO A 383 4.95 -2.13 -40.08
N ASN A 384 5.31 -3.41 -40.22
CA ASN A 384 4.41 -4.56 -40.16
C ASN A 384 4.36 -5.23 -38.77
N GLU A 385 4.88 -4.57 -37.73
CA GLU A 385 4.78 -5.05 -36.35
C GLU A 385 3.30 -5.24 -35.95
N THR A 386 3.01 -6.34 -35.26
CA THR A 386 1.66 -6.72 -34.85
C THR A 386 1.53 -6.70 -33.33
N ASP A 387 0.37 -6.29 -32.82
CA ASP A 387 0.01 -6.39 -31.41
C ASP A 387 -0.30 -7.84 -30.99
N GLU A 388 -0.64 -8.07 -29.72
CA GLU A 388 -1.00 -9.40 -29.19
C GLU A 388 -2.21 -10.04 -29.92
N ASN A 389 -3.02 -9.22 -30.60
CA ASN A 389 -4.17 -9.65 -31.39
C ASN A 389 -3.85 -9.77 -32.89
N GLY A 390 -2.59 -9.64 -33.29
CA GLY A 390 -2.16 -9.70 -34.69
C GLY A 390 -2.48 -8.43 -35.49
N ARG A 391 -2.94 -7.35 -34.86
CA ARG A 391 -3.28 -6.09 -35.53
C ARG A 391 -2.03 -5.26 -35.74
N THR A 392 -1.88 -4.72 -36.94
CA THR A 392 -0.84 -3.75 -37.26
C THR A 392 -1.27 -2.33 -36.91
N ALA A 393 -0.32 -1.39 -36.85
CA ALA A 393 -0.61 0.03 -36.70
C ALA A 393 -1.60 0.57 -37.74
N LEU A 394 -1.60 -0.02 -38.95
CA LEU A 394 -2.53 0.33 -40.01
C LEU A 394 -3.97 -0.07 -39.72
N HIS A 395 -4.21 -1.21 -39.04
CA HIS A 395 -5.56 -1.61 -38.60
C HIS A 395 -6.14 -0.55 -37.67
N ILE A 396 -5.35 -0.11 -36.69
CA ILE A 396 -5.77 0.85 -35.67
C ILE A 396 -5.98 2.25 -36.29
N ALA A 397 -5.05 2.70 -37.14
CA ALA A 397 -5.19 3.97 -37.85
C ALA A 397 -6.45 3.99 -38.76
N ALA A 398 -6.75 2.85 -39.39
CA ALA A 398 -7.92 2.70 -40.24
C ALA A 398 -9.24 2.69 -39.46
N SER A 399 -9.28 1.99 -38.32
CA SER A 399 -10.44 1.93 -37.42
C SER A 399 -10.76 3.29 -36.80
N ASN A 400 -9.75 4.12 -36.51
CA ASN A 400 -9.90 5.47 -35.97
C ASN A 400 -10.17 6.55 -37.04
N GLY A 401 -10.00 6.24 -38.33
CA GLY A 401 -10.17 7.20 -39.42
C GLY A 401 -9.03 8.23 -39.56
N ASN A 402 -7.83 7.92 -39.04
CA ASN A 402 -6.70 8.86 -39.03
C ASN A 402 -5.96 8.89 -40.38
N GLU A 403 -6.41 9.75 -41.29
CA GLU A 403 -5.87 9.88 -42.65
C GLU A 403 -4.35 10.09 -42.69
N HIS A 404 -3.83 11.00 -41.87
CA HIS A 404 -2.40 11.33 -41.85
C HIS A 404 -1.53 10.14 -41.43
N CYS A 405 -1.96 9.40 -40.40
CA CYS A 405 -1.26 8.18 -39.97
C CYS A 405 -1.28 7.09 -41.04
N VAL A 406 -2.40 6.93 -41.76
CA VAL A 406 -2.53 5.95 -42.85
C VAL A 406 -1.60 6.31 -44.02
N VAL A 407 -1.53 7.58 -44.41
CA VAL A 407 -0.61 8.04 -45.47
C VAL A 407 0.84 7.74 -45.07
N LEU A 408 1.23 8.11 -43.85
CA LEU A 408 2.58 7.86 -43.32
C LEU A 408 2.94 6.38 -43.30
N LEU A 409 2.04 5.52 -42.83
CA LEU A 409 2.28 4.06 -42.80
C LEU A 409 2.45 3.48 -44.21
N LEU A 410 1.63 3.92 -45.17
CA LEU A 410 1.73 3.47 -46.56
C LEU A 410 3.00 3.97 -47.24
N GLU A 411 3.46 5.20 -46.96
CA GLU A 411 4.72 5.74 -47.47
C GLU A 411 5.95 4.93 -47.03
N TYR A 412 5.91 4.35 -45.84
CA TYR A 412 6.95 3.47 -45.30
C TYR A 412 6.80 2.00 -45.71
N GLY A 413 5.85 1.69 -46.61
CA GLY A 413 5.73 0.36 -47.23
C GLY A 413 5.02 -0.69 -46.37
N VAL A 414 4.11 -0.29 -45.47
CA VAL A 414 3.23 -1.23 -44.77
C VAL A 414 2.40 -2.01 -45.78
N ASP A 415 2.27 -3.33 -45.60
CA ASP A 415 1.37 -4.14 -46.41
C ASP A 415 -0.10 -3.89 -45.98
N PRO A 416 -0.95 -3.31 -46.85
CA PRO A 416 -2.32 -2.98 -46.51
C PRO A 416 -3.25 -4.20 -46.42
N ASN A 417 -2.77 -5.40 -46.74
CA ASN A 417 -3.56 -6.63 -46.74
C ASN A 417 -3.19 -7.61 -45.61
N ILE A 418 -2.41 -7.16 -44.61
CA ILE A 418 -2.14 -7.96 -43.41
C ILE A 418 -3.46 -8.25 -42.69
N LYS A 419 -3.60 -9.48 -42.19
CA LYS A 419 -4.77 -9.90 -41.43
C LYS A 419 -4.45 -9.97 -39.95
N ASP A 420 -5.39 -9.52 -39.13
CA ASP A 420 -5.35 -9.78 -37.70
C ASP A 420 -5.73 -11.23 -37.35
N SER A 421 -5.74 -11.56 -36.05
CA SER A 421 -6.13 -12.89 -35.57
C SER A 421 -7.57 -13.26 -35.94
N GLU A 422 -8.44 -12.27 -36.13
CA GLU A 422 -9.85 -12.41 -36.51
C GLU A 422 -10.06 -12.47 -38.03
N GLY A 423 -9.00 -12.26 -38.82
CA GLY A 423 -9.07 -12.26 -40.28
C GLY A 423 -9.55 -10.93 -40.86
N ASN A 424 -9.65 -9.90 -40.04
CA ASN A 424 -9.92 -8.53 -40.46
C ASN A 424 -8.70 -7.95 -41.16
N VAL A 425 -8.97 -7.01 -42.08
CA VAL A 425 -7.97 -6.29 -42.86
C VAL A 425 -8.17 -4.81 -42.58
N PRO A 426 -7.14 -3.94 -42.65
CA PRO A 426 -7.30 -2.51 -42.37
C PRO A 426 -8.41 -1.84 -43.20
N LEU A 427 -8.62 -2.31 -44.44
CA LEU A 427 -9.70 -1.81 -45.30
C LEU A 427 -11.11 -2.13 -44.75
N TRP A 428 -11.28 -3.29 -44.09
CA TRP A 428 -12.53 -3.67 -43.44
C TRP A 428 -12.80 -2.80 -42.21
N GLU A 429 -11.78 -2.52 -41.39
CA GLU A 429 -11.87 -1.62 -40.24
C GLU A 429 -12.33 -0.21 -40.65
N ALA A 430 -11.76 0.34 -41.72
CA ALA A 430 -12.18 1.63 -42.27
C ALA A 430 -13.63 1.62 -42.78
N LEU A 431 -14.07 0.51 -43.37
CA LEU A 431 -15.44 0.33 -43.87
C LEU A 431 -16.43 0.26 -42.70
N GLN A 432 -16.11 -0.54 -41.67
CA GLN A 432 -16.94 -0.70 -40.48
C GLN A 432 -17.07 0.61 -39.69
N GLY A 433 -15.99 1.40 -39.60
CA GLY A 433 -15.99 2.75 -39.03
C GLY A 433 -16.61 3.84 -39.92
N ASN A 434 -17.05 3.51 -41.14
CA ASN A 434 -17.58 4.44 -42.15
C ASN A 434 -16.61 5.58 -42.52
N HIS A 435 -15.30 5.31 -42.48
CA HIS A 435 -14.22 6.26 -42.80
C HIS A 435 -13.89 6.26 -44.30
N LYS A 436 -14.78 6.88 -45.10
CA LYS A 436 -14.71 6.87 -46.58
C LYS A 436 -13.43 7.43 -47.18
N SER A 437 -12.79 8.39 -46.52
CA SER A 437 -11.52 8.99 -46.97
C SER A 437 -10.36 8.03 -46.82
N VAL A 438 -10.21 7.42 -45.64
CA VAL A 438 -9.24 6.36 -45.36
C VAL A 438 -9.46 5.14 -46.26
N PHE A 439 -10.73 4.77 -46.48
CA PHE A 439 -11.07 3.68 -47.40
C PHE A 439 -10.53 3.93 -48.81
N LYS A 440 -10.71 5.15 -49.36
CA LYS A 440 -10.17 5.51 -50.67
C LYS A 440 -8.65 5.43 -50.69
N LEU A 441 -7.98 5.99 -49.68
CA LEU A 441 -6.52 5.96 -49.57
C LEU A 441 -5.97 4.53 -49.55
N LEU A 442 -6.58 3.64 -48.77
CA LEU A 442 -6.18 2.23 -48.71
C LEU A 442 -6.43 1.51 -50.05
N SER A 443 -7.60 1.74 -50.67
CA SER A 443 -7.95 1.14 -51.96
C SER A 443 -7.03 1.62 -53.10
N ASP A 444 -6.66 2.90 -53.10
CA ASP A 444 -5.73 3.48 -54.08
C ASP A 444 -4.31 2.91 -53.93
N ASN A 445 -3.95 2.44 -52.73
CA ASN A 445 -2.68 1.78 -52.42
C ASN A 445 -2.76 0.24 -52.45
N GLY A 446 -3.77 -0.34 -53.10
CA GLY A 446 -3.84 -1.78 -53.37
C GLY A 446 -4.42 -2.65 -52.25
N ALA A 447 -5.09 -2.06 -51.26
CA ALA A 447 -5.89 -2.81 -50.30
C ALA A 447 -7.13 -3.42 -50.99
N THR A 448 -7.44 -4.68 -50.68
CA THR A 448 -8.63 -5.37 -51.24
C THR A 448 -9.45 -6.01 -50.12
N ILE A 449 -10.78 -6.01 -50.23
CA ILE A 449 -11.64 -6.68 -49.23
C ILE A 449 -11.46 -8.20 -49.30
N THR A 450 -11.12 -8.74 -50.48
CA THR A 450 -10.88 -10.17 -50.71
C THR A 450 -9.68 -10.74 -49.98
N SER A 451 -8.75 -9.89 -49.53
CA SER A 451 -7.63 -10.36 -48.73
C SER A 451 -8.07 -10.76 -47.32
N GLY A 452 -9.22 -10.29 -46.82
CA GLY A 452 -9.74 -10.64 -45.50
C GLY A 452 -10.68 -11.85 -45.47
N ASP A 453 -11.29 -12.09 -44.32
CA ASP A 453 -12.35 -13.09 -44.15
C ASP A 453 -13.71 -12.51 -44.56
N VAL A 454 -13.98 -12.50 -45.86
CA VAL A 454 -15.22 -11.92 -46.43
C VAL A 454 -16.48 -12.60 -45.89
N GLY A 455 -16.40 -13.90 -45.55
CA GLY A 455 -17.50 -14.62 -44.92
C GLY A 455 -17.83 -14.05 -43.54
N GLN A 456 -16.80 -13.74 -42.74
CA GLN A 456 -16.95 -13.06 -41.46
C GLN A 456 -17.46 -11.62 -41.63
N PHE A 457 -16.96 -10.87 -42.63
CA PHE A 457 -17.42 -9.50 -42.91
C PHE A 457 -18.91 -9.44 -43.25
N ALA A 458 -19.37 -10.35 -44.11
CA ALA A 458 -20.77 -10.45 -44.49
C ALA A 458 -21.66 -10.88 -43.31
N TYR A 459 -21.15 -11.77 -42.44
CA TYR A 459 -21.82 -12.14 -41.19
C TYR A 459 -21.98 -10.93 -40.26
N THR A 460 -20.91 -10.17 -40.00
CA THR A 460 -20.94 -9.00 -39.12
C THR A 460 -21.87 -7.91 -39.67
N ALA A 461 -21.88 -7.67 -40.99
CA ALA A 461 -22.81 -6.73 -41.61
C ALA A 461 -24.28 -7.17 -41.46
N ALA A 462 -24.54 -8.49 -41.53
CA ALA A 462 -25.88 -9.04 -41.33
C ALA A 462 -26.33 -8.98 -39.86
N GLU A 463 -25.44 -9.26 -38.91
CA GLU A 463 -25.71 -9.13 -37.47
C GLU A 463 -25.99 -7.66 -37.06
N GLN A 464 -25.27 -6.71 -37.65
CA GLN A 464 -25.52 -5.27 -37.45
C GLN A 464 -26.76 -4.76 -38.19
N ASN A 465 -27.46 -5.62 -38.93
CA ASN A 465 -28.61 -5.28 -39.77
C ASN A 465 -28.31 -4.15 -40.80
N ASN A 466 -27.07 -4.05 -41.25
CA ASN A 466 -26.59 -2.94 -42.09
C ASN A 466 -26.50 -3.36 -43.56
N LEU A 467 -27.59 -3.12 -44.29
CA LEU A 467 -27.73 -3.44 -45.72
C LEU A 467 -26.75 -2.64 -46.59
N ASP A 468 -26.39 -1.42 -46.20
CA ASP A 468 -25.47 -0.57 -46.98
C ASP A 468 -24.03 -1.06 -46.88
N LEU A 469 -23.57 -1.49 -45.69
CA LEU A 469 -22.27 -2.17 -45.55
C LEU A 469 -22.20 -3.44 -46.41
N LEU A 470 -23.28 -4.23 -46.44
CA LEU A 470 -23.36 -5.44 -47.25
C LEU A 470 -23.28 -5.13 -48.76
N LYS A 471 -23.94 -4.06 -49.22
CA LYS A 471 -23.80 -3.56 -50.60
C LYS A 471 -22.39 -3.08 -50.91
N GLU A 472 -21.74 -2.41 -49.97
CA GLU A 472 -20.36 -1.95 -50.15
C GLU A 472 -19.38 -3.13 -50.26
N ILE A 473 -19.51 -4.19 -49.45
CA ILE A 473 -18.71 -5.42 -49.58
C ILE A 473 -18.81 -5.99 -51.01
N VAL A 474 -20.04 -6.12 -51.54
CA VAL A 474 -20.26 -6.64 -52.91
C VAL A 474 -19.68 -5.71 -53.96
N LYS A 475 -19.86 -4.39 -53.80
CA LYS A 475 -19.34 -3.37 -54.73
C LYS A 475 -17.83 -3.45 -54.89
N TYR A 476 -17.11 -3.80 -53.83
CA TYR A 476 -15.65 -3.95 -53.81
C TYR A 476 -15.18 -5.40 -54.03
N GLY A 477 -16.04 -6.27 -54.57
CA GLY A 477 -15.68 -7.61 -55.03
C GLY A 477 -15.70 -8.70 -53.95
N GLY A 478 -16.30 -8.44 -52.78
CA GLY A 478 -16.49 -9.44 -51.74
C GLY A 478 -17.66 -10.39 -52.04
N ASP A 479 -17.41 -11.69 -51.92
CA ASP A 479 -18.44 -12.73 -52.01
C ASP A 479 -19.17 -12.91 -50.67
N VAL A 480 -20.39 -12.37 -50.58
CA VAL A 480 -21.26 -12.45 -49.40
C VAL A 480 -21.88 -13.83 -49.16
N THR A 481 -21.67 -14.80 -50.07
CA THR A 481 -22.21 -16.16 -49.95
C THR A 481 -21.27 -17.12 -49.20
N LEU A 482 -20.07 -16.65 -48.85
CA LEU A 482 -19.08 -17.41 -48.10
C LEU A 482 -19.54 -17.68 -46.65
N ARG A 483 -18.96 -18.73 -46.06
CA ARG A 483 -19.24 -19.09 -44.65
C ARG A 483 -18.29 -18.31 -43.75
N ALA A 484 -18.84 -17.79 -42.67
CA ALA A 484 -18.07 -17.22 -41.57
C ALA A 484 -17.33 -18.33 -40.78
N ARG A 485 -16.44 -17.95 -39.86
CA ARG A 485 -15.66 -18.89 -39.03
C ARG A 485 -16.54 -19.78 -38.16
N CYS A 486 -17.69 -19.28 -37.73
CA CYS A 486 -18.71 -20.02 -37.00
C CYS A 486 -19.51 -21.00 -37.90
N GLY A 487 -19.22 -21.07 -39.20
CA GLY A 487 -19.87 -21.95 -40.15
C GLY A 487 -21.27 -21.52 -40.59
N THR A 488 -21.78 -20.39 -40.09
CA THR A 488 -23.01 -19.75 -40.59
C THR A 488 -22.70 -18.90 -41.82
N THR A 489 -23.70 -18.68 -42.67
CA THR A 489 -23.61 -17.72 -43.79
C THR A 489 -24.45 -16.49 -43.47
N ALA A 490 -24.15 -15.35 -44.09
CA ALA A 490 -24.87 -14.09 -43.87
C ALA A 490 -26.40 -14.23 -44.06
N ILE A 491 -26.87 -15.13 -44.94
CA ILE A 491 -28.30 -15.39 -45.13
C ILE A 491 -28.95 -16.06 -43.90
N HIS A 492 -28.25 -16.92 -43.16
CA HIS A 492 -28.81 -17.52 -41.93
C HIS A 492 -29.02 -16.44 -40.86
N THR A 493 -28.04 -15.55 -40.69
CA THR A 493 -28.12 -14.44 -39.74
C THR A 493 -29.23 -13.47 -40.15
N ALA A 494 -29.32 -13.10 -41.43
CA ALA A 494 -30.37 -12.21 -41.93
C ALA A 494 -31.79 -12.78 -41.75
N ILE A 495 -31.97 -14.11 -41.88
CA ILE A 495 -33.24 -14.79 -41.59
C ILE A 495 -33.53 -14.78 -40.09
N SER A 496 -32.51 -15.05 -39.26
CA SER A 496 -32.64 -15.03 -37.80
C SER A 496 -33.06 -13.67 -37.26
N GLU A 497 -32.54 -12.59 -37.86
CA GLU A 497 -32.92 -11.21 -37.53
C GLU A 497 -34.23 -10.76 -38.23
N GLY A 498 -34.79 -11.58 -39.12
CA GLY A 498 -36.06 -11.30 -39.81
C GLY A 498 -35.99 -10.19 -40.88
N ASN A 499 -34.80 -9.81 -41.37
CA ASN A 499 -34.67 -8.75 -42.37
C ASN A 499 -34.94 -9.27 -43.80
N THR A 500 -36.17 -9.13 -44.25
CA THR A 500 -36.64 -9.56 -45.59
C THR A 500 -35.90 -8.87 -46.74
N GLU A 501 -35.55 -7.58 -46.62
CA GLU A 501 -34.82 -6.84 -47.65
C GLU A 501 -33.37 -7.33 -47.80
N MET A 502 -32.72 -7.62 -46.68
CA MET A 502 -31.36 -8.16 -46.66
C MET A 502 -31.32 -9.60 -47.20
N VAL A 503 -32.29 -10.44 -46.82
CA VAL A 503 -32.42 -11.78 -47.38
C VAL A 503 -32.63 -11.72 -48.90
N LYS A 504 -33.52 -10.84 -49.38
CA LYS A 504 -33.74 -10.63 -50.81
C LYS A 504 -32.45 -10.22 -51.53
N PHE A 505 -31.69 -9.27 -50.98
CA PHE A 505 -30.43 -8.84 -51.57
C PHE A 505 -29.37 -9.95 -51.63
N ILE A 506 -29.19 -10.71 -50.53
CA ILE A 506 -28.23 -11.83 -50.48
C ILE A 506 -28.63 -12.95 -51.46
N LEU A 507 -29.94 -13.20 -51.61
CA LEU A 507 -30.46 -14.10 -52.63
C LEU A 507 -30.13 -13.60 -54.04
N ASP A 508 -30.32 -12.32 -54.33
CA ASP A 508 -30.01 -11.72 -55.64
C ASP A 508 -28.51 -11.87 -55.99
N GLN A 509 -27.62 -11.91 -54.99
CA GLN A 509 -26.18 -12.23 -55.16
C GLN A 509 -25.87 -13.73 -55.34
N GLY A 510 -26.89 -14.60 -55.38
CA GLY A 510 -26.74 -16.02 -55.69
C GLY A 510 -26.54 -16.94 -54.49
N ALA A 511 -26.91 -16.51 -53.28
CA ALA A 511 -26.84 -17.37 -52.10
C ALA A 511 -27.71 -18.63 -52.23
N ASP A 512 -27.13 -19.76 -51.86
CA ASP A 512 -27.79 -21.07 -51.87
C ASP A 512 -28.67 -21.26 -50.63
N VAL A 513 -29.96 -21.51 -50.86
CA VAL A 513 -31.01 -21.71 -49.85
C VAL A 513 -31.03 -23.11 -49.23
N ASP A 514 -30.30 -24.05 -49.83
CA ASP A 514 -30.21 -25.44 -49.36
C ASP A 514 -28.83 -25.75 -48.73
N LYS A 515 -27.93 -24.78 -48.64
CA LYS A 515 -26.60 -24.94 -48.05
C LYS A 515 -26.67 -24.85 -46.52
N PRO A 516 -26.37 -25.93 -45.76
CA PRO A 516 -26.55 -25.93 -44.31
C PRO A 516 -25.45 -25.16 -43.55
N ASP A 517 -25.82 -24.57 -42.42
CA ASP A 517 -24.91 -23.99 -41.43
C ASP A 517 -24.16 -25.05 -40.59
N LEU A 518 -23.46 -24.65 -39.53
CA LEU A 518 -22.74 -25.57 -38.63
C LEU A 518 -23.69 -26.51 -37.86
N HIS A 519 -24.92 -26.06 -37.63
CA HIS A 519 -25.97 -26.79 -36.91
C HIS A 519 -26.79 -27.70 -37.82
N GLY A 520 -26.49 -27.71 -39.13
CA GLY A 520 -27.21 -28.51 -40.13
C GLY A 520 -28.52 -27.87 -40.60
N TRP A 521 -28.81 -26.63 -40.20
CA TRP A 521 -29.97 -25.89 -40.67
C TRP A 521 -29.68 -25.32 -42.04
N THR A 522 -30.57 -25.60 -43.00
CA THR A 522 -30.60 -24.85 -44.27
C THR A 522 -31.33 -23.53 -44.04
N PRO A 523 -31.01 -22.45 -44.79
CA PRO A 523 -31.73 -21.17 -44.71
C PRO A 523 -33.26 -21.34 -44.82
N ARG A 524 -33.71 -22.27 -45.67
CA ARG A 524 -35.11 -22.64 -45.82
C ARG A 524 -35.72 -23.22 -44.55
N ALA A 525 -35.12 -24.29 -44.02
CA ALA A 525 -35.57 -24.91 -42.77
C ALA A 525 -35.55 -23.93 -41.58
N LEU A 526 -34.62 -22.97 -41.56
CA LEU A 526 -34.56 -21.93 -40.54
C LEU A 526 -35.74 -20.96 -40.63
N ALA A 527 -36.09 -20.50 -41.85
CA ALA A 527 -37.25 -19.65 -42.08
C ALA A 527 -38.59 -20.36 -41.80
N ASP A 528 -38.66 -21.67 -42.09
CA ASP A 528 -39.81 -22.53 -41.77
C ASP A 528 -39.98 -22.69 -40.25
N HIS A 529 -38.88 -22.91 -39.54
CA HIS A 529 -38.87 -23.05 -38.08
C HIS A 529 -39.24 -21.74 -37.36
N GLN A 530 -38.83 -20.58 -37.89
CA GLN A 530 -39.13 -19.26 -37.31
C GLN A 530 -40.49 -18.69 -37.75
N GLY A 531 -41.18 -19.31 -38.71
CA GLY A 531 -42.51 -18.86 -39.17
C GLY A 531 -42.50 -17.56 -39.98
N GLN A 532 -41.40 -17.23 -40.66
CA GLN A 532 -41.24 -15.99 -41.41
C GLN A 532 -41.92 -16.07 -42.80
N GLU A 533 -43.23 -15.85 -42.86
CA GLU A 533 -44.06 -16.02 -44.08
C GLU A 533 -43.56 -15.20 -45.29
N GLU A 534 -43.08 -13.97 -45.08
CA GLU A 534 -42.56 -13.10 -46.14
C GLU A 534 -41.25 -13.65 -46.76
N ILE A 535 -40.38 -14.23 -45.93
CA ILE A 535 -39.12 -14.85 -46.36
C ILE A 535 -39.40 -16.17 -47.09
N GLN A 536 -40.36 -16.96 -46.60
CA GLN A 536 -40.79 -18.19 -47.27
C GLN A 536 -41.36 -17.91 -48.66
N ALA A 537 -42.18 -16.87 -48.80
CA ALA A 537 -42.70 -16.42 -50.09
C ALA A 537 -41.59 -15.99 -51.07
N LEU A 538 -40.49 -15.40 -50.58
CA LEU A 538 -39.32 -15.07 -51.41
C LEU A 538 -38.62 -16.32 -51.96
N PHE A 539 -38.49 -17.39 -51.16
CA PHE A 539 -37.90 -18.65 -51.61
C PHE A 539 -38.77 -19.38 -52.64
N GLU A 540 -40.10 -19.37 -52.48
CA GLU A 540 -41.04 -20.03 -53.39
C GLU A 540 -41.13 -19.36 -54.77
N ASN A 541 -41.09 -18.02 -54.81
CA ASN A 541 -41.14 -17.26 -56.08
C ASN A 541 -39.94 -17.57 -57.00
N ARG A 542 -38.75 -17.85 -56.43
CA ARG A 542 -37.53 -18.15 -57.21
C ARG A 542 -37.51 -19.58 -57.78
N MET A 543 -38.21 -20.52 -57.15
CA MET A 543 -38.40 -21.89 -57.66
C MET A 543 -39.22 -21.91 -58.96
N GLN A 544 -40.11 -20.93 -59.16
CA GLN A 544 -40.88 -20.81 -60.40
C GLN A 544 -40.07 -20.21 -61.55
N THR A 545 -39.10 -19.34 -61.25
CA THR A 545 -38.18 -18.78 -62.27
C THR A 545 -37.15 -19.79 -62.76
N ASN A 546 -36.64 -20.68 -61.90
CA ASN A 546 -35.65 -21.70 -62.28
C ASN A 546 -36.24 -22.89 -63.06
N LYS A 547 -37.56 -23.11 -63.02
CA LYS A 547 -38.25 -24.16 -63.81
C LYS A 547 -38.43 -23.81 -65.30
N LYS A 548 -38.15 -22.57 -65.74
CA LYS A 548 -38.34 -22.12 -67.13
C LYS A 548 -37.09 -22.21 -68.03
N THR A 549 -35.90 -22.51 -67.50
CA THR A 549 -34.63 -22.32 -68.23
C THR A 549 -33.82 -23.57 -68.55
N VAL A 550 -34.35 -24.80 -68.42
CA VAL A 550 -33.58 -26.00 -68.83
C VAL A 550 -34.41 -26.98 -69.66
N SER A 551 -34.12 -27.03 -70.96
CA SER A 551 -34.53 -28.07 -71.91
C SER A 551 -33.36 -29.00 -72.27
N THR A 552 -33.59 -30.30 -72.10
CA THR A 552 -33.10 -31.47 -72.90
C THR A 552 -31.61 -31.91 -72.88
N ILE A 553 -31.26 -32.82 -71.95
CA ILE A 553 -30.79 -34.25 -72.07
C ILE A 553 -30.29 -34.73 -73.47
N PRO A 554 -29.16 -35.51 -73.62
CA PRO A 554 -29.08 -36.98 -73.33
C PRO A 554 -27.69 -37.54 -72.92
N LYS A 555 -27.43 -38.78 -72.46
CA LYS A 555 -28.10 -39.96 -71.84
C LYS A 555 -26.96 -40.98 -71.50
N HIS A 556 -27.02 -41.61 -70.30
CA HIS A 556 -26.65 -43.02 -69.95
C HIS A 556 -25.23 -43.62 -70.15
N PRO A 557 -24.87 -44.79 -69.53
CA PRO A 557 -25.51 -45.59 -68.44
C PRO A 557 -24.56 -46.05 -67.29
N GLY A 558 -25.15 -46.62 -66.22
CA GLY A 558 -24.48 -47.35 -65.11
C GLY A 558 -23.77 -48.64 -65.54
N VAL A 559 -23.11 -49.42 -64.66
CA VAL A 559 -23.66 -50.25 -63.54
C VAL A 559 -22.53 -50.60 -62.49
N PRO A 560 -22.70 -51.44 -61.42
CA PRO A 560 -22.86 -51.06 -60.00
C PRO A 560 -21.85 -51.74 -59.02
N PHE A 561 -22.13 -51.69 -57.70
CA PHE A 561 -21.74 -52.57 -56.55
C PHE A 561 -21.27 -51.68 -55.37
N GLY A 562 -21.71 -51.78 -54.10
CA GLY A 562 -22.69 -52.58 -53.38
C GLY A 562 -22.40 -52.52 -51.85
N ARG A 563 -23.47 -52.59 -51.02
CA ARG A 563 -23.52 -53.02 -49.59
C ARG A 563 -22.89 -52.08 -48.53
N LYS A 564 -23.34 -51.96 -47.27
CA LYS A 564 -24.55 -52.20 -46.43
C LYS A 564 -24.17 -51.62 -45.02
N PRO A 565 -25.07 -51.59 -44.00
CA PRO A 565 -25.23 -50.47 -43.07
C PRO A 565 -24.36 -50.53 -41.80
N MET A 566 -24.18 -49.38 -41.13
CA MET A 566 -23.59 -49.30 -39.78
C MET A 566 -24.58 -48.79 -38.75
N ALA A 567 -24.52 -49.43 -37.59
CA ALA A 567 -25.37 -49.25 -36.42
C ALA A 567 -24.77 -48.26 -35.41
N ARG A 568 -25.68 -47.71 -34.59
CA ARG A 568 -25.55 -46.82 -33.42
C ARG A 568 -24.42 -47.17 -32.45
N TYR A 569 -23.92 -46.14 -31.75
CA TYR A 569 -23.69 -46.18 -30.30
C TYR A 569 -23.87 -44.80 -29.63
N ASN A 570 -24.40 -44.84 -28.40
CA ASN A 570 -24.56 -43.74 -27.45
C ASN A 570 -23.32 -43.61 -26.56
N SER A 571 -23.12 -42.42 -25.99
CA SER A 571 -22.06 -42.07 -25.04
C SER A 571 -22.58 -41.90 -23.60
N GLU A 572 -21.84 -42.39 -22.61
CA GLU A 572 -21.60 -41.74 -21.31
C GLU A 572 -20.30 -42.29 -20.66
N PRO A 573 -19.66 -41.56 -19.72
CA PRO A 573 -18.23 -41.69 -19.39
C PRO A 573 -17.96 -42.43 -18.07
N THR A 574 -16.81 -43.10 -17.95
CA THR A 574 -16.15 -43.38 -16.65
C THR A 574 -14.65 -43.64 -16.82
N ILE A 575 -13.83 -42.97 -16.00
CA ILE A 575 -12.37 -43.09 -15.78
C ILE A 575 -12.08 -44.42 -15.02
N PRO A 576 -10.98 -45.19 -15.23
CA PRO A 576 -9.67 -44.94 -14.58
C PRO A 576 -8.43 -45.59 -15.28
N PRO A 577 -7.26 -45.75 -14.62
CA PRO A 577 -6.10 -44.86 -14.72
C PRO A 577 -4.89 -45.54 -15.40
N PHE A 578 -3.87 -44.79 -15.84
CA PHE A 578 -2.59 -45.41 -16.15
C PHE A 578 -1.36 -44.57 -15.79
N SER A 579 -0.37 -45.36 -15.39
CA SER A 579 0.91 -45.09 -14.78
C SER A 579 2.01 -44.64 -15.75
N THR A 580 2.96 -43.93 -15.15
CA THR A 580 4.35 -43.71 -15.53
C THR A 580 5.09 -44.93 -16.10
N SER A 581 5.82 -44.77 -17.21
CA SER A 581 7.23 -45.21 -17.39
C SER A 581 7.73 -45.01 -18.83
N PHE A 582 9.06 -45.03 -18.98
CA PHE A 582 9.94 -45.08 -20.16
C PHE A 582 10.55 -43.75 -20.62
N ARG A 583 11.88 -43.59 -20.84
CA ARG A 583 13.15 -44.29 -20.48
C ARG A 583 14.28 -43.36 -20.99
N HIS A 584 15.27 -43.02 -20.16
CA HIS A 584 16.72 -43.31 -20.27
C HIS A 584 17.46 -42.96 -21.56
N ASP A 585 18.52 -42.14 -21.44
CA ASP A 585 19.88 -42.50 -21.87
C ASP A 585 20.98 -41.69 -21.14
N VAL A 586 22.21 -42.18 -21.21
CA VAL A 586 23.31 -42.15 -20.23
C VAL A 586 24.43 -41.13 -20.55
N MET A 587 25.13 -40.57 -19.55
CA MET A 587 26.50 -40.00 -19.67
C MET A 587 27.41 -40.35 -18.46
N PRO A 588 28.75 -40.39 -18.60
CA PRO A 588 29.73 -40.86 -17.59
C PRO A 588 30.46 -39.72 -16.82
N PRO A 589 31.30 -40.02 -15.80
CA PRO A 589 31.62 -39.13 -14.68
C PRO A 589 33.06 -38.57 -14.63
N VAL A 590 33.26 -37.43 -13.95
CA VAL A 590 34.57 -36.88 -13.46
C VAL A 590 34.31 -35.95 -12.23
N PRO A 591 35.30 -35.59 -11.38
CA PRO A 591 35.33 -35.99 -9.97
C PRO A 591 35.26 -34.83 -8.94
N GLU A 592 34.97 -35.18 -7.69
CA GLU A 592 35.06 -34.31 -6.52
C GLU A 592 36.49 -33.79 -6.29
N VAL A 593 36.59 -32.47 -6.04
CA VAL A 593 37.79 -31.83 -5.52
C VAL A 593 37.42 -31.05 -4.26
N SER A 594 37.89 -31.57 -3.13
CA SER A 594 38.01 -30.90 -1.84
C SER A 594 39.09 -29.81 -1.87
N TRP A 595 38.86 -28.69 -1.17
CA TRP A 595 39.94 -27.77 -0.77
C TRP A 595 39.81 -27.36 0.72
N PRO A 596 40.94 -26.97 1.37
CA PRO A 596 41.27 -27.35 2.73
C PRO A 596 41.39 -26.19 3.74
N ASP A 597 41.85 -26.59 4.93
CA ASP A 597 42.15 -25.88 6.17
C ASP A 597 42.74 -24.45 6.14
N ARG A 598 42.29 -23.69 7.16
CA ARG A 598 42.93 -22.67 8.02
C ARG A 598 44.32 -22.12 7.66
N PRO A 599 44.53 -20.85 8.05
CA PRO A 599 45.67 -20.51 8.90
C PRO A 599 45.28 -19.80 10.21
N ARG A 600 46.11 -20.02 11.24
CA ARG A 600 46.05 -19.44 12.58
C ARG A 600 46.89 -18.15 12.69
N ARG A 601 46.36 -17.24 13.52
CA ARG A 601 47.00 -16.28 14.45
C ARG A 601 47.87 -15.14 13.90
N ARG A 602 47.47 -13.90 14.28
CA ARG A 602 48.29 -13.00 15.09
C ARG A 602 47.43 -12.27 16.14
N ARG A 603 47.93 -12.27 17.38
CA ARG A 603 47.46 -11.49 18.54
C ARG A 603 47.91 -10.04 18.40
N ALA A 604 47.08 -9.11 18.85
CA ALA A 604 47.52 -7.92 19.55
C ALA A 604 46.49 -7.64 20.65
N ASP A 605 46.91 -7.83 21.90
CA ASP A 605 46.23 -7.34 23.09
C ASP A 605 46.28 -5.80 23.11
N ASN A 606 45.23 -5.16 23.61
CA ASN A 606 45.36 -4.06 24.55
C ASN A 606 44.00 -3.79 25.23
N PHE A 607 43.99 -4.07 26.53
CA PHE A 607 42.94 -3.75 27.48
C PHE A 607 42.81 -2.24 27.65
N HIS A 608 41.67 -1.66 27.29
CA HIS A 608 41.17 -0.42 27.91
C HIS A 608 39.65 -0.43 27.97
N ASN A 609 39.09 -1.44 28.64
CA ASN A 609 37.73 -1.40 29.18
C ASN A 609 37.81 -1.92 30.61
N SER A 610 38.50 -1.16 31.46
CA SER A 610 38.55 -1.36 32.90
C SER A 610 37.64 -0.34 33.59
N LEU A 611 36.86 -0.87 34.53
CA LEU A 611 35.79 -0.25 35.32
C LEU A 611 36.23 0.94 36.20
N VAL A 612 37.52 1.33 36.15
CA VAL A 612 38.13 2.42 36.93
C VAL A 612 38.28 3.71 36.10
N GLY A 613 38.13 3.64 34.77
CA GLY A 613 38.24 4.82 33.88
C GLY A 613 37.10 5.84 33.96
N MET A 614 36.00 5.50 34.65
CA MET A 614 34.85 6.40 34.81
C MET A 614 34.87 7.25 36.09
N MET A 615 35.92 7.15 36.92
CA MET A 615 36.02 7.91 38.18
C MET A 615 37.05 9.05 38.16
N SER A 616 37.68 9.35 37.02
CA SER A 616 38.79 10.32 36.94
C SER A 616 38.48 11.62 36.18
N VAL A 617 37.22 12.05 36.08
CA VAL A 617 36.87 13.36 35.50
C VAL A 617 36.02 14.23 36.46
N ALA A 618 35.82 13.78 37.70
CA ALA A 618 35.10 14.53 38.73
C ALA A 618 36.04 14.99 39.86
N SER A 619 37.07 15.77 39.51
CA SER A 619 37.80 16.61 40.46
C SER A 619 38.70 17.57 39.68
N THR A 620 38.74 18.84 40.09
CA THR A 620 39.39 20.02 39.47
C THR A 620 38.61 20.59 38.29
N GLY A 621 37.95 21.76 38.31
CA GLY A 621 37.98 22.89 39.23
C GLY A 621 38.56 24.13 38.53
N GLU A 622 37.65 25.05 38.13
CA GLU A 622 37.85 26.52 37.96
C GLU A 622 38.74 27.00 36.79
N ASN A 623 38.51 28.07 36.00
CA ASN A 623 37.60 29.23 35.84
C ASN A 623 37.84 29.72 34.37
N ASP A 624 36.96 30.32 33.54
CA ASP A 624 36.18 31.55 33.71
C ASP A 624 35.18 31.80 32.53
N ILE A 625 33.97 32.27 32.91
CA ILE A 625 33.11 33.33 32.33
C ILE A 625 32.52 33.19 30.91
N ILE A 626 31.19 32.96 30.84
CA ILE A 626 30.13 33.91 30.36
C ILE A 626 28.74 33.41 30.86
N SER A 627 27.91 34.40 31.22
CA SER A 627 26.59 34.46 31.90
C SER A 627 25.54 33.34 31.74
N SER A 628 24.89 33.03 32.87
CA SER A 628 23.68 32.21 33.04
C SER A 628 22.39 33.08 33.07
N PRO A 629 21.20 32.46 32.95
CA PRO A 629 20.39 32.36 34.17
C PRO A 629 19.62 31.04 34.37
N ALA A 630 19.38 30.79 35.67
CA ALA A 630 18.26 30.08 36.30
C ALA A 630 18.07 28.56 36.10
N ARG A 631 18.27 27.87 37.23
CA ARG A 631 17.87 26.49 37.56
C ARG A 631 16.37 26.28 37.35
N PHE A 632 15.98 25.13 36.80
CA PHE A 632 14.67 24.53 37.05
C PHE A 632 14.83 23.07 37.50
N THR A 633 14.41 22.84 38.73
CA THR A 633 14.16 21.56 39.37
C THR A 633 13.00 20.82 38.71
N GLY A 634 12.97 19.50 38.86
CA GLY A 634 12.15 18.55 38.12
C GLY A 634 10.65 18.84 38.03
N PHE A 635 10.04 18.31 36.97
CA PHE A 635 8.60 18.41 36.75
C PHE A 635 7.94 17.03 36.83
N ALA A 636 7.12 16.91 37.87
CA ALA A 636 5.92 16.09 37.87
C ALA A 636 4.99 16.51 36.72
N SER A 637 4.23 15.55 36.20
CA SER A 637 2.93 15.70 35.51
C SER A 637 2.45 17.16 35.35
N LEU A 638 2.85 17.82 34.25
CA LEU A 638 2.27 19.11 33.87
C LEU A 638 0.92 18.85 33.18
N ASN A 639 -0.15 19.07 33.95
CA ASN A 639 -1.44 19.47 33.40
C ASN A 639 -1.21 20.77 32.60
N CYS A 640 -1.03 20.68 31.29
CA CYS A 640 -1.06 21.84 30.42
C CYS A 640 -2.50 22.37 30.39
N ARG A 641 -2.80 23.39 31.19
CA ARG A 641 -4.05 24.16 31.05
C ARG A 641 -4.07 24.80 29.67
N ALA A 642 -5.14 24.58 28.91
CA ALA A 642 -5.41 25.28 27.65
C ALA A 642 -5.31 26.79 27.85
N ARG A 643 -4.89 27.54 26.83
CA ARG A 643 -4.76 28.99 26.82
C ARG A 643 -5.68 29.55 25.75
N VAL A 644 -6.45 30.57 26.10
CA VAL A 644 -7.38 31.27 25.20
C VAL A 644 -6.96 32.72 25.05
N THR A 645 -7.29 33.31 23.90
CA THR A 645 -7.03 34.73 23.62
C THR A 645 -8.32 35.50 23.83
N LEU A 646 -8.34 36.42 24.78
CA LEU A 646 -9.48 37.29 25.05
C LEU A 646 -9.31 38.65 24.35
N SER A 647 -10.34 39.15 23.70
CA SER A 647 -10.43 40.52 23.19
C SER A 647 -11.72 41.19 23.66
N CYS A 648 -11.70 42.53 23.79
CA CYS A 648 -12.86 43.33 24.17
C CYS A 648 -12.97 44.53 23.22
N PRO A 649 -13.90 44.51 22.24
CA PRO A 649 -14.01 45.54 21.21
C PRO A 649 -14.54 46.88 21.74
N ASP A 650 -15.31 46.87 22.84
CA ASP A 650 -15.99 48.06 23.41
C ASP A 650 -15.04 49.16 23.90
N LYS A 651 -13.74 48.87 24.05
CA LYS A 651 -12.71 49.85 24.50
C LYS A 651 -11.61 50.15 23.48
N GLY A 652 -11.74 49.70 22.23
CA GLY A 652 -10.77 50.03 21.17
C GLY A 652 -9.39 49.37 21.30
N GLU A 653 -9.18 48.44 22.25
CA GLU A 653 -7.98 47.59 22.29
C GLU A 653 -8.17 46.40 21.33
N VAL A 654 -7.63 46.52 20.11
CA VAL A 654 -7.68 45.44 19.08
C VAL A 654 -6.75 44.26 19.41
N ALA A 655 -5.80 44.44 20.33
CA ALA A 655 -4.83 43.41 20.70
C ALA A 655 -5.41 42.42 21.73
N GLY A 656 -5.66 41.18 21.30
CA GLY A 656 -6.10 40.10 22.19
C GLY A 656 -5.04 39.72 23.23
N LYS A 657 -5.45 39.48 24.49
CA LYS A 657 -4.58 39.07 25.60
C LYS A 657 -4.74 37.57 25.85
N ILE A 658 -3.62 36.86 25.91
CA ILE A 658 -3.59 35.41 26.20
C ILE A 658 -3.81 35.18 27.70
N VAL A 659 -4.69 34.24 28.04
CA VAL A 659 -5.07 33.84 29.40
C VAL A 659 -5.13 32.31 29.48
N ALA A 660 -4.73 31.74 30.61
CA ALA A 660 -4.92 30.31 30.86
C ALA A 660 -6.40 30.03 31.18
N LEU A 661 -6.97 29.00 30.55
CA LEU A 661 -8.37 28.60 30.70
C LEU A 661 -8.63 28.17 32.16
N PRO A 662 -9.52 28.87 32.88
CA PRO A 662 -9.93 28.52 34.24
C PRO A 662 -10.89 27.33 34.24
N HIS A 663 -11.35 26.91 35.43
CA HIS A 663 -12.28 25.77 35.57
C HIS A 663 -13.76 26.17 35.45
N SER A 664 -14.07 27.47 35.39
CA SER A 664 -15.44 27.97 35.25
C SER A 664 -15.53 29.20 34.34
N LEU A 665 -16.66 29.35 33.65
CA LEU A 665 -16.90 30.48 32.74
C LEU A 665 -17.01 31.82 33.50
N GLN A 666 -17.53 31.80 34.72
CA GLN A 666 -17.58 32.96 35.63
C GLN A 666 -16.17 33.48 35.95
N GLU A 667 -15.22 32.58 36.22
CA GLU A 667 -13.83 32.96 36.49
C GLU A 667 -13.15 33.53 35.24
N LEU A 668 -13.51 33.06 34.04
CA LEU A 668 -13.02 33.61 32.78
C LEU A 668 -13.54 35.04 32.54
N LEU A 669 -14.82 35.30 32.85
CA LEU A 669 -15.41 36.64 32.83
C LEU A 669 -14.74 37.57 33.85
N ASP A 670 -14.44 37.09 35.06
CA ASP A 670 -13.74 37.86 36.09
C ASP A 670 -12.28 38.18 35.71
N ILE A 671 -11.59 37.27 35.03
CA ILE A 671 -10.24 37.54 34.49
C ILE A 671 -10.33 38.56 33.36
N GLY A 672 -11.35 38.44 32.49
CA GLY A 672 -11.66 39.40 31.45
C GLY A 672 -11.90 40.80 32.01
N SER A 673 -12.76 40.90 33.03
CA SER A 673 -13.12 42.17 33.68
C SER A 673 -11.93 42.81 34.38
N LYS A 674 -11.06 42.03 35.05
CA LYS A 674 -9.82 42.55 35.64
C LYS A 674 -8.81 43.02 34.59
N LYS A 675 -8.67 42.31 33.46
CA LYS A 675 -7.64 42.62 32.44
C LYS A 675 -8.03 43.75 31.47
N PHE A 676 -9.32 43.94 31.22
CA PHE A 676 -9.84 44.95 30.29
C PHE A 676 -10.71 46.03 30.98
N GLY A 677 -10.99 45.88 32.28
CA GLY A 677 -11.79 46.82 33.05
C GLY A 677 -13.24 46.92 32.56
N CYS A 678 -13.78 45.88 31.92
CA CYS A 678 -15.13 45.82 31.36
C CYS A 678 -15.98 44.81 32.15
N ASN A 679 -17.22 45.17 32.49
CA ASN A 679 -18.18 44.22 33.09
C ASN A 679 -18.82 43.40 31.96
N ALA A 680 -18.08 42.42 31.44
CA ALA A 680 -18.57 41.54 30.40
C ALA A 680 -19.63 40.59 30.96
N SER A 681 -20.80 40.54 30.34
CA SER A 681 -21.91 39.64 30.68
C SER A 681 -21.87 38.36 29.85
N LYS A 682 -21.29 38.43 28.64
CA LYS A 682 -21.29 37.34 27.65
C LYS A 682 -19.92 37.13 27.02
N ILE A 683 -19.65 35.89 26.63
CA ILE A 683 -18.46 35.49 25.86
C ILE A 683 -18.93 34.99 24.49
N LEU A 684 -18.41 35.60 23.43
CA LEU A 684 -18.66 35.20 22.05
C LEU A 684 -17.38 34.60 21.43
N THR A 685 -17.53 33.75 20.43
CA THR A 685 -16.43 33.44 19.51
C THR A 685 -16.12 34.64 18.61
N LYS A 686 -14.98 34.62 17.91
CA LYS A 686 -14.67 35.62 16.86
C LYS A 686 -15.77 35.75 15.79
N GLU A 687 -16.58 34.70 15.59
CA GLU A 687 -17.67 34.64 14.61
C GLU A 687 -19.03 35.09 15.20
N GLY A 688 -19.07 35.48 16.49
CA GLY A 688 -20.27 36.03 17.13
C GLY A 688 -21.20 34.99 17.79
N ALA A 689 -20.77 33.74 17.94
CA ALA A 689 -21.55 32.70 18.62
C ALA A 689 -21.36 32.77 20.14
N GLU A 690 -22.45 32.70 20.91
CA GLU A 690 -22.43 32.74 22.39
C GLU A 690 -21.96 31.40 22.97
N ILE A 691 -21.05 31.46 23.95
CA ILE A 691 -20.47 30.29 24.60
C ILE A 691 -21.11 30.12 25.98
N GLU A 692 -21.92 29.08 26.11
CA GLU A 692 -22.62 28.77 27.36
C GLU A 692 -21.81 27.82 28.28
N ASP A 693 -20.91 27.00 27.71
CA ASP A 693 -20.14 26.00 28.45
C ASP A 693 -18.63 26.08 28.18
N ILE A 694 -17.83 25.97 29.24
CA ILE A 694 -16.37 26.10 29.20
C ILE A 694 -15.71 24.87 28.57
N GLU A 695 -16.37 23.71 28.55
CA GLU A 695 -15.86 22.48 27.92
C GLU A 695 -15.74 22.58 26.40
N VAL A 696 -16.40 23.56 25.79
CA VAL A 696 -16.35 23.81 24.34
C VAL A 696 -15.03 24.48 23.92
N LEU A 697 -14.32 25.10 24.88
CA LEU A 697 -13.11 25.90 24.62
C LEU A 697 -11.85 25.05 24.50
N ARG A 698 -11.11 25.26 23.41
CA ARG A 698 -9.83 24.59 23.12
C ARG A 698 -8.65 25.55 23.24
N ASP A 699 -7.44 24.98 23.34
CA ASP A 699 -6.19 25.75 23.39
C ASP A 699 -6.01 26.52 22.06
N GLY A 700 -5.86 27.84 22.16
CA GLY A 700 -5.71 28.76 21.03
C GLY A 700 -6.99 29.51 20.62
N ASP A 701 -8.15 29.24 21.23
CA ASP A 701 -9.41 29.87 20.84
C ASP A 701 -9.43 31.39 21.08
N HIS A 702 -10.06 32.13 20.17
CA HIS A 702 -10.24 33.57 20.24
C HIS A 702 -11.66 33.92 20.71
N LEU A 703 -11.71 34.58 21.87
CA LEU A 703 -12.93 34.88 22.60
C LEU A 703 -13.13 36.37 22.74
N VAL A 704 -14.34 36.83 22.45
CA VAL A 704 -14.76 38.22 22.46
C VAL A 704 -15.66 38.45 23.67
N LEU A 705 -15.24 39.32 24.58
CA LEU A 705 -16.01 39.73 25.74
C LEU A 705 -16.93 40.89 25.35
N VAL A 706 -18.22 40.75 25.63
CA VAL A 706 -19.23 41.78 25.33
C VAL A 706 -19.92 42.23 26.63
N SER A 707 -20.08 43.56 26.79
CA SER A 707 -20.81 44.17 27.90
C SER A 707 -22.25 44.46 27.49
N ASP A 708 -23.24 44.25 28.38
CA ASP A 708 -24.66 44.58 28.12
C ASP A 708 -24.93 46.10 27.97
N ALA A 709 -23.92 46.96 28.17
CA ALA A 709 -24.03 48.41 28.03
C ALA A 709 -23.81 48.85 26.56
N GLY A 710 -24.72 48.44 25.66
CA GLY A 710 -24.62 48.74 24.23
C GLY A 710 -25.93 48.77 23.44
N THR A 711 -27.09 48.78 24.11
CA THR A 711 -28.37 49.19 23.50
C THR A 711 -28.81 50.52 24.07
N GLN A 712 -28.17 51.60 23.63
CA GLN A 712 -28.79 52.92 23.55
C GLN A 712 -27.95 53.85 22.64
N SER A 713 -28.59 54.21 21.52
CA SER A 713 -28.28 55.20 20.47
C SER A 713 -27.00 55.06 19.65
#